data_AF-A0A849ZJU1-F1
#
_entry.id   AF-A0A849ZJU1-F1
#
_cell.length_a   1.000
_cell.length_b   1.000
_cell.length_c   1.000
_cell.angle_alpha   90.00
_cell.angle_beta   90.00
_cell.angle_gamma   90.00
#
_symmetry.space_group_name_H-M   'P 1'
#
loop_
_entity.id
_entity.type
_entity.pdbx_description
1 polymer ?
#
loop_
_entity_poly.entity_id
_entity_poly.type
_entity_poly.pdbx_seq_one_letter_code
_entity_poly.pdbx_strand_id
1 'polypeptide(L)'
;MRGACVIAALALAGGTARAAPLAAQVRFAVIGDYGTGSQAERDVAALVRGWNPEFIATTGDNNYYHGARETIDVNVGQHYQEFIGDYRGAFGPGSVINRFFPIPGNHDWDSGEAFGLQPYLDYFTLPGNERYYDIRWGPVHLFMLDSDPREPDGHDPGSAQSEWLKRRLRASGDPWNLVFIHHAPHSSGGIHGSQMTSRWPFTPWGAQATFAGHDHHYERLFADGIPHFVNAAGGAPLYTGNPPIAESRVLFDGDWGAQLVTADLDSVRIEFFTRGGALVDRYHLTPWTLDGLAEPNLDPVATGGLRLYADRVGDWLYVACDGSGEGDDDRFVFVSRSSAAAGQVAMPLGKEGTVPGWDFFLFEDGASDRATWHLANGAVVPLNAGSDANTGPLLEGAFNMVEAWGHVPESVHLCAASFGGEEGGALNPALQVPSPGTADGDIEPQELLGYGLPQAALDRQCPWVIDGILEAGLTPRAQNGEQRLYAEQRGEWLCVAALARDTAVTTHDVFIYVARAPGAVRQTNWLKAGGVAAWDFFLAREGAGTGSQNWWSDAEEDIYLRVSRFPHAAVNGGIIEGAFNMVQAWGAIPPSVSLAVGEYGTDIGGALDPRHQVPAAVFRNGTIGPEEFLTLPLSTVVPSGLVIGEE
;
A
#
# COMPACT_ATOMS: atom_id res chain seq x y z
N MET A 1 33.20 57.01 37.05
CA MET A 1 33.69 55.88 36.23
C MET A 1 32.67 54.75 36.29
N ARG A 2 31.81 54.64 35.27
CA ARG A 2 31.04 53.44 34.92
C ARG A 2 31.06 53.38 33.39
N GLY A 3 31.60 52.29 32.86
CA GLY A 3 31.97 52.12 31.46
C GLY A 3 30.90 51.38 30.65
N ALA A 4 30.71 51.91 29.45
CA ALA A 4 30.38 51.30 28.16
C ALA A 4 29.41 50.11 28.07
N CYS A 5 28.36 50.37 27.29
CA CYS A 5 27.41 49.46 26.68
C CYS A 5 28.11 48.58 25.62
N VAL A 6 27.87 47.26 25.64
CA VAL A 6 28.16 46.35 24.53
C VAL A 6 26.89 45.56 24.25
N ILE A 7 26.31 45.80 23.08
CA ILE A 7 25.23 45.00 22.49
C ILE A 7 25.92 43.79 21.83
N ALA A 8 25.74 42.60 22.38
CA ALA A 8 26.11 41.35 21.72
C ALA A 8 24.96 40.90 20.82
N ALA A 9 25.20 40.88 19.51
CA ALA A 9 24.31 40.26 18.54
C ALA A 9 24.37 38.73 18.72
N LEU A 10 23.25 38.12 19.08
CA LEU A 10 23.06 36.67 18.93
C LEU A 10 22.75 36.40 17.45
N ALA A 11 23.67 35.74 16.76
CA ALA A 11 23.42 35.16 15.45
C ALA A 11 22.39 34.03 15.59
N LEU A 12 21.20 34.23 15.03
CA LEU A 12 20.23 33.18 14.78
C LEU A 12 20.79 32.28 13.67
N ALA A 13 21.47 31.20 14.04
CA ALA A 13 21.74 30.11 13.13
C ALA A 13 20.41 29.38 12.87
N GLY A 14 19.73 29.79 11.80
CA GLY A 14 18.60 29.06 11.24
C GLY A 14 19.08 27.73 10.67
N GLY A 15 19.09 26.70 11.51
CA GLY A 15 19.15 25.33 11.06
C GLY A 15 17.81 24.97 10.43
N THR A 16 17.74 24.91 9.11
CA THR A 16 16.65 24.23 8.41
C THR A 16 16.66 22.78 8.88
N ALA A 17 15.66 22.38 9.67
CA ALA A 17 15.40 20.99 9.96
C ALA A 17 15.14 20.28 8.63
N ARG A 18 16.15 19.58 8.13
CA ARG A 18 16.01 18.63 7.04
C ARG A 18 15.03 17.57 7.56
N ALA A 19 13.87 17.41 6.90
CA ALA A 19 12.96 16.31 7.19
C ALA A 19 13.79 15.02 7.19
N ALA A 20 13.79 14.30 8.31
CA ALA A 20 14.41 12.99 8.37
C ALA A 20 13.73 12.11 7.31
N PRO A 21 14.48 11.27 6.57
CA PRO A 21 13.86 10.28 5.72
C PRO A 21 12.88 9.47 6.56
N LEU A 22 11.70 9.13 6.02
CA LEU A 22 10.82 8.13 6.61
C LEU A 22 11.70 6.96 7.05
N ALA A 23 11.56 6.52 8.31
CA ALA A 23 12.18 5.26 8.70
C ALA A 23 11.69 4.20 7.71
N ALA A 24 12.62 3.52 7.03
CA ALA A 24 12.30 2.56 5.98
C ALA A 24 11.42 1.41 6.49
N GLN A 25 11.40 1.20 7.81
CA GLN A 25 10.55 0.27 8.52
C GLN A 25 10.14 0.87 9.87
N VAL A 26 8.94 0.56 10.33
CA VAL A 26 8.39 0.86 11.65
C VAL A 26 7.81 -0.39 12.29
N ARG A 27 7.94 -0.52 13.61
CA ARG A 27 7.40 -1.57 14.46
C ARG A 27 6.57 -0.95 15.58
N PHE A 28 5.30 -1.31 15.67
CA PHE A 28 4.41 -0.83 16.70
C PHE A 28 3.56 -1.96 17.28
N ALA A 29 3.04 -1.76 18.48
CA ALA A 29 2.13 -2.72 19.11
C ALA A 29 0.68 -2.26 19.01
N VAL A 30 -0.25 -3.21 18.93
CA VAL A 30 -1.69 -2.99 19.09
C VAL A 30 -2.21 -3.76 20.29
N ILE A 31 -2.90 -3.06 21.18
CA ILE A 31 -3.55 -3.60 22.38
C ILE A 31 -4.98 -3.07 22.49
N GLY A 32 -5.90 -3.83 23.07
CA GLY A 32 -7.26 -3.41 23.34
C GLY A 32 -7.78 -3.99 24.63
N ASP A 33 -8.82 -3.36 25.19
CA ASP A 33 -9.54 -3.89 26.35
C ASP A 33 -8.57 -4.22 27.50
N TYR A 34 -7.68 -3.25 27.71
CA TYR A 34 -6.63 -3.24 28.72
C TYR A 34 -7.02 -2.24 29.82
N GLY A 35 -6.19 -2.04 30.84
CA GLY A 35 -6.51 -1.10 31.91
C GLY A 35 -7.46 -1.65 32.96
N THR A 36 -7.32 -2.93 33.30
CA THR A 36 -7.97 -3.57 34.47
C THR A 36 -7.06 -3.63 35.70
N GLY A 37 -5.75 -3.41 35.53
CA GLY A 37 -4.73 -3.64 36.54
C GLY A 37 -4.48 -5.13 36.84
N SER A 38 -4.96 -6.03 35.97
CA SER A 38 -4.91 -7.47 36.18
C SER A 38 -3.49 -8.05 36.02
N GLN A 39 -3.30 -9.32 36.40
CA GLN A 39 -2.04 -10.03 36.10
C GLN A 39 -1.88 -10.24 34.59
N ALA A 40 -2.97 -10.51 33.87
CA ALA A 40 -2.91 -10.69 32.43
C ALA A 40 -2.44 -9.42 31.72
N GLU A 41 -2.97 -8.26 32.12
CA GLU A 41 -2.50 -6.97 31.60
C GLU A 41 -1.02 -6.73 31.89
N ARG A 42 -0.55 -7.05 33.10
CA ARG A 42 0.88 -6.98 33.44
C ARG A 42 1.74 -7.82 32.50
N ASP A 43 1.31 -9.04 32.21
CA ASP A 43 2.03 -9.97 31.35
C ASP A 43 2.04 -9.46 29.89
N VAL A 44 0.90 -8.96 29.39
CA VAL A 44 0.79 -8.35 28.05
C VAL A 44 1.66 -7.09 27.94
N ALA A 45 1.63 -6.21 28.94
CA ALA A 45 2.49 -5.02 28.98
C ALA A 45 3.98 -5.42 28.96
N ALA A 46 4.37 -6.46 29.69
CA ALA A 46 5.75 -6.97 29.68
C ALA A 46 6.15 -7.54 28.32
N LEU A 47 5.25 -8.27 27.65
CA LEU A 47 5.44 -8.76 26.27
C LEU A 47 5.69 -7.59 25.31
N VAL A 48 4.79 -6.59 25.32
CA VAL A 48 4.88 -5.40 24.45
C VAL A 48 6.17 -4.63 24.69
N ARG A 49 6.53 -4.37 25.96
CA ARG A 49 7.80 -3.73 26.31
C ARG A 49 9.01 -4.53 25.81
N GLY A 50 8.95 -5.86 25.88
CA GLY A 50 10.00 -6.76 25.41
C GLY A 50 10.26 -6.67 23.91
N TRP A 51 9.29 -6.26 23.10
CA TRP A 51 9.47 -6.01 21.67
C TRP A 51 10.18 -4.70 21.36
N ASN A 52 10.25 -3.78 22.33
CA ASN A 52 10.74 -2.40 22.18
C ASN A 52 10.13 -1.69 20.95
N PRO A 53 8.79 -1.57 20.85
CA PRO A 53 8.14 -0.93 19.72
C PRO A 53 8.39 0.58 19.72
N GLU A 54 8.32 1.20 18.54
CA GLU A 54 8.43 2.65 18.41
C GLU A 54 7.22 3.36 19.03
N PHE A 55 6.02 2.78 18.90
CA PHE A 55 4.81 3.29 19.53
C PHE A 55 3.77 2.18 19.80
N ILE A 56 2.71 2.52 20.52
CA ILE A 56 1.56 1.66 20.79
C ILE A 56 0.30 2.37 20.30
N ALA A 57 -0.53 1.69 19.52
CA ALA A 57 -1.89 2.10 19.18
C ALA A 57 -2.89 1.22 19.92
N THR A 58 -4.04 1.75 20.33
CA THR A 58 -5.04 0.96 21.06
C THR A 58 -6.36 0.84 20.32
N THR A 59 -7.10 -0.23 20.59
CA THR A 59 -8.46 -0.45 20.08
C THR A 59 -9.54 -0.12 21.11
N GLY A 60 -9.21 0.67 22.15
CA GLY A 60 -10.17 1.21 23.11
C GLY A 60 -10.33 0.42 24.39
N ASP A 61 -11.24 0.91 25.24
CA ASP A 61 -11.44 0.52 26.63
C ASP A 61 -10.12 0.54 27.41
N ASN A 62 -9.64 1.75 27.66
CA ASN A 62 -8.29 1.97 28.19
C ASN A 62 -8.25 1.95 29.73
N ASN A 63 -9.41 2.10 30.40
CA ASN A 63 -9.49 2.22 31.85
C ASN A 63 -10.81 1.64 32.41
N TYR A 64 -10.75 0.40 32.86
CA TYR A 64 -11.89 -0.29 33.46
C TYR A 64 -12.13 0.10 34.93
N TYR A 65 -13.36 -0.05 35.43
CA TYR A 65 -14.59 -0.42 34.70
C TYR A 65 -15.41 0.78 34.25
N HIS A 66 -15.04 1.99 34.65
CA HIS A 66 -15.88 3.18 34.43
C HIS A 66 -15.05 4.42 34.11
N GLY A 67 -13.90 4.27 33.43
CA GLY A 67 -13.14 5.42 32.91
C GLY A 67 -12.73 6.46 33.96
N ALA A 68 -12.63 6.08 35.24
CA ALA A 68 -12.53 7.03 36.34
C ALA A 68 -11.15 7.70 36.42
N ARG A 69 -11.11 8.98 36.79
CA ARG A 69 -9.86 9.75 36.96
C ARG A 69 -8.94 9.09 38.00
N GLU A 70 -9.54 8.52 39.05
CA GLU A 70 -8.82 7.93 40.17
C GLU A 70 -8.09 6.65 39.78
N THR A 71 -8.51 5.98 38.70
CA THR A 71 -7.96 4.69 38.28
C THR A 71 -7.08 4.79 37.05
N ILE A 72 -7.25 5.80 36.19
CA ILE A 72 -6.59 5.84 34.87
C ILE A 72 -5.06 5.78 34.95
N ASP A 73 -4.43 6.47 35.90
CA ASP A 73 -2.98 6.44 36.04
C ASP A 73 -2.48 5.10 36.59
N VAL A 74 -3.24 4.49 37.51
CA VAL A 74 -2.91 3.16 38.04
C VAL A 74 -3.05 2.14 36.93
N ASN A 75 -4.15 2.14 36.18
CA ASN A 75 -4.42 1.14 35.16
C ASN A 75 -3.49 1.29 33.95
N VAL A 76 -3.24 2.51 33.49
CA VAL A 76 -2.45 2.77 32.27
C VAL A 76 -0.98 3.11 32.60
N GLY A 77 -0.76 4.11 33.46
CA GLY A 77 0.56 4.70 33.71
C GLY A 77 1.58 3.70 34.23
N GLN A 78 1.19 2.81 35.14
CA GLN A 78 2.09 1.79 35.69
C GLN A 78 2.68 0.85 34.60
N HIS A 79 1.97 0.68 33.48
CA HIS A 79 2.32 -0.22 32.39
C HIS A 79 2.87 0.50 31.15
N TYR A 80 2.46 1.73 30.89
CA TYR A 80 2.72 2.35 29.59
C TYR A 80 3.31 3.76 29.66
N GLN A 81 3.60 4.31 30.86
CA GLN A 81 4.09 5.69 30.98
C GLN A 81 5.31 6.03 30.10
N GLU A 82 6.22 5.08 29.86
CA GLU A 82 7.41 5.32 29.03
C GLU A 82 7.10 5.59 27.55
N PHE A 83 5.86 5.34 27.12
CA PHE A 83 5.32 5.67 25.80
C PHE A 83 4.44 6.93 25.80
N ILE A 84 3.99 7.42 26.96
CA ILE A 84 3.01 8.51 27.04
C ILE A 84 3.74 9.87 27.09
N GLY A 85 3.45 10.75 26.14
CA GLY A 85 3.93 12.13 26.12
C GLY A 85 3.12 13.03 27.06
N ASP A 86 3.75 14.08 27.60
CA ASP A 86 3.18 14.96 28.64
C ASP A 86 2.54 14.17 29.82
N TYR A 87 3.14 13.03 30.16
CA TYR A 87 2.68 12.19 31.25
C TYR A 87 2.87 12.89 32.61
N ARG A 88 1.79 12.98 33.39
CA ARG A 88 1.74 13.67 34.70
C ARG A 88 1.45 12.72 35.87
N GLY A 89 1.45 11.42 35.60
CA GLY A 89 1.16 10.40 36.60
C GLY A 89 2.35 10.05 37.49
N ALA A 90 2.16 9.03 38.33
CA ALA A 90 3.08 8.70 39.42
C ALA A 90 4.14 7.66 39.08
N PHE A 91 4.05 6.98 37.92
CA PHE A 91 4.82 5.76 37.65
C PHE A 91 6.11 5.95 36.86
N GLY A 92 6.48 7.19 36.53
CA GLY A 92 7.74 7.50 35.87
C GLY A 92 7.74 8.88 35.19
N PRO A 93 8.82 9.21 34.47
CA PRO A 93 8.99 10.53 33.86
C PRO A 93 8.15 10.75 32.59
N GLY A 94 7.49 9.73 32.06
CA GLY A 94 6.85 9.80 30.75
C GLY A 94 7.82 9.59 29.59
N SER A 95 7.29 9.75 28.39
CA SER A 95 8.04 9.82 27.14
C SER A 95 8.26 11.27 26.70
N VAL A 96 9.42 11.57 26.12
CA VAL A 96 9.74 12.92 25.62
C VAL A 96 8.90 13.27 24.39
N ILE A 97 8.56 12.28 23.58
CA ILE A 97 7.64 12.37 22.45
C ILE A 97 6.47 11.43 22.70
N ASN A 98 5.24 11.80 22.34
CA ASN A 98 4.13 10.89 22.52
C ASN A 98 4.27 9.69 21.58
N ARG A 99 4.21 8.48 22.15
CA ARG A 99 4.33 7.17 21.50
C ARG A 99 3.19 6.24 21.90
N PHE A 100 2.12 6.79 22.46
CA PHE A 100 0.96 6.05 22.93
C PHE A 100 -0.30 6.72 22.36
N PHE A 101 -1.01 6.00 21.50
CA PHE A 101 -2.13 6.53 20.71
C PHE A 101 -3.39 5.71 20.99
N PRO A 102 -4.11 6.02 22.08
CA PRO A 102 -5.34 5.32 22.41
C PRO A 102 -6.53 5.87 21.63
N ILE A 103 -7.52 5.04 21.35
CA ILE A 103 -8.89 5.47 21.01
C ILE A 103 -9.81 5.26 22.21
N PRO A 104 -10.91 6.00 22.37
CA PRO A 104 -11.86 5.71 23.43
C PRO A 104 -12.71 4.46 23.12
N GLY A 105 -13.00 3.67 24.15
CA GLY A 105 -14.07 2.67 24.15
C GLY A 105 -15.23 3.05 25.06
N ASN A 106 -16.25 2.20 25.15
CA ASN A 106 -17.43 2.51 25.93
C ASN A 106 -17.14 2.65 27.44
N HIS A 107 -16.15 1.91 27.96
CA HIS A 107 -15.75 2.02 29.36
C HIS A 107 -15.04 3.34 29.68
N ASP A 108 -14.39 3.98 28.70
CA ASP A 108 -13.77 5.30 28.88
C ASP A 108 -14.80 6.41 29.02
N TRP A 109 -15.95 6.26 28.35
CA TRP A 109 -17.09 7.17 28.41
C TRP A 109 -17.96 6.99 29.67
N ASP A 110 -17.79 5.89 30.41
CA ASP A 110 -18.60 5.57 31.61
C ASP A 110 -18.21 6.37 32.87
N SER A 111 -17.43 7.45 32.73
CA SER A 111 -16.88 8.15 33.89
C SER A 111 -17.91 8.96 34.69
N GLY A 112 -18.05 8.59 35.97
CA GLY A 112 -18.74 9.35 37.02
C GLY A 112 -20.27 9.49 36.85
N GLU A 113 -20.87 10.36 37.67
CA GLU A 113 -22.33 10.59 37.68
C GLU A 113 -22.86 11.32 36.43
N ALA A 114 -21.97 11.88 35.61
CA ALA A 114 -22.33 12.67 34.42
C ALA A 114 -22.14 11.93 33.09
N PHE A 115 -21.54 10.73 33.08
CA PHE A 115 -21.15 9.97 31.87
C PHE A 115 -20.43 10.84 30.84
N GLY A 116 -19.09 10.79 30.81
CA GLY A 116 -18.33 11.56 29.83
C GLY A 116 -16.88 11.11 29.69
N LEU A 117 -16.22 11.59 28.65
CA LEU A 117 -14.85 11.23 28.30
C LEU A 117 -13.77 12.08 29.02
N GLN A 118 -14.15 12.95 29.96
CA GLN A 118 -13.23 13.95 30.51
C GLN A 118 -11.96 13.34 31.16
N PRO A 119 -12.00 12.24 31.93
CA PRO A 119 -10.78 11.66 32.48
C PRO A 119 -9.80 11.17 31.42
N TYR A 120 -10.30 10.64 30.30
CA TYR A 120 -9.49 10.26 29.16
C TYR A 120 -8.84 11.51 28.52
N LEU A 121 -9.63 12.56 28.24
CA LEU A 121 -9.16 13.81 27.64
C LEU A 121 -8.17 14.57 28.53
N ASP A 122 -8.30 14.45 29.85
CA ASP A 122 -7.38 15.08 30.80
C ASP A 122 -6.05 14.33 30.95
N TYR A 123 -6.04 13.03 30.65
CA TYR A 123 -4.91 12.16 30.91
C TYR A 123 -4.01 11.99 29.69
N PHE A 124 -4.58 11.88 28.50
CA PHE A 124 -3.84 11.81 27.25
C PHE A 124 -3.70 13.19 26.60
N THR A 125 -2.64 13.38 25.82
CA THR A 125 -2.47 14.56 24.96
C THR A 125 -2.31 14.08 23.52
N LEU A 126 -3.35 14.24 22.72
CA LEU A 126 -3.48 13.62 21.40
C LEU A 126 -3.68 14.66 20.30
N PRO A 127 -3.49 14.29 19.03
CA PRO A 127 -3.78 15.20 17.92
C PRO A 127 -5.28 15.51 17.78
N GLY A 128 -5.57 16.54 16.99
CA GLY A 128 -6.93 16.86 16.57
C GLY A 128 -7.84 17.27 17.73
N ASN A 129 -9.00 16.62 17.83
CA ASN A 129 -9.95 16.84 18.92
C ASN A 129 -9.81 15.80 20.04
N GLU A 130 -8.78 14.95 19.96
CA GLU A 130 -8.43 13.88 20.90
C GLU A 130 -9.45 12.73 21.01
N ARG A 131 -10.64 12.84 20.42
CA ARG A 131 -11.65 11.77 20.34
C ARG A 131 -11.44 10.92 19.09
N TYR A 132 -11.30 11.60 17.95
CA TYR A 132 -10.94 11.01 16.68
C TYR A 132 -9.89 11.88 15.99
N TYR A 133 -8.85 11.23 15.47
CA TYR A 133 -7.67 11.90 14.98
C TYR A 133 -6.88 10.99 14.04
N ASP A 134 -5.84 11.52 13.41
CA ASP A 134 -4.93 10.71 12.62
C ASP A 134 -3.47 11.01 12.98
N ILE A 135 -2.61 10.03 12.76
CA ILE A 135 -1.17 10.15 12.90
C ILE A 135 -0.45 9.49 11.74
N ARG A 136 0.73 10.02 11.42
CA ARG A 136 1.66 9.42 10.46
C ARG A 136 2.96 9.06 11.17
N TRP A 137 3.45 7.85 10.93
CA TRP A 137 4.72 7.39 11.48
C TRP A 137 5.42 6.43 10.53
N GLY A 138 6.48 6.89 9.86
CA GLY A 138 7.09 6.08 8.80
C GLY A 138 6.07 5.82 7.68
N PRO A 139 5.94 4.59 7.17
CA PRO A 139 5.07 4.27 6.04
C PRO A 139 3.58 4.12 6.41
N VAL A 140 3.20 4.28 7.69
CA VAL A 140 1.81 4.10 8.12
C VAL A 140 1.12 5.43 8.47
N HIS A 141 -0.15 5.50 8.11
CA HIS A 141 -1.11 6.53 8.50
C HIS A 141 -2.26 5.85 9.25
N LEU A 142 -2.35 6.13 10.55
CA LEU A 142 -3.37 5.54 11.41
C LEU A 142 -4.53 6.54 11.57
N PHE A 143 -5.75 6.06 11.39
CA PHE A 143 -6.98 6.81 11.57
C PHE A 143 -7.71 6.29 12.79
N MET A 144 -7.76 7.11 13.82
CA MET A 144 -8.19 6.78 15.17
C MET A 144 -9.63 7.29 15.36
N LEU A 145 -10.58 6.40 15.58
CA LEU A 145 -12.02 6.71 15.62
C LEU A 145 -12.62 6.51 17.01
N ASP A 146 -13.65 7.30 17.30
CA ASP A 146 -14.54 7.12 18.46
C ASP A 146 -15.88 6.57 17.96
N SER A 147 -16.15 5.31 18.31
CA SER A 147 -17.35 4.59 17.87
C SER A 147 -18.46 4.60 18.91
N ASP A 148 -18.27 5.28 20.04
CA ASP A 148 -19.28 5.32 21.09
C ASP A 148 -20.48 6.18 20.66
N PRO A 149 -21.73 5.77 20.93
CA PRO A 149 -22.92 6.55 20.61
C PRO A 149 -23.00 7.92 21.29
N ARG A 150 -22.17 8.18 22.31
CA ARG A 150 -22.05 9.47 23.01
C ARG A 150 -21.11 10.44 22.29
N GLU A 151 -20.43 10.03 21.22
CA GLU A 151 -19.57 10.92 20.43
C GLU A 151 -20.42 12.06 19.80
N PRO A 152 -20.09 13.34 20.07
CA PRO A 152 -20.92 14.48 19.65
C PRO A 152 -21.04 14.75 18.14
N ASP A 153 -20.03 14.38 17.35
CA ASP A 153 -19.96 14.48 15.89
C ASP A 153 -20.59 13.27 15.16
N GLY A 154 -21.04 12.27 15.93
CA GLY A 154 -21.74 11.05 15.55
C GLY A 154 -20.82 9.87 15.17
N HIS A 155 -21.33 8.67 15.41
CA HIS A 155 -20.64 7.38 15.19
C HIS A 155 -21.23 6.54 14.04
N ASP A 156 -22.27 7.04 13.37
CA ASP A 156 -22.96 6.34 12.27
C ASP A 156 -22.41 6.72 10.87
N PRO A 157 -22.66 5.91 9.83
CA PRO A 157 -22.41 6.30 8.45
C PRO A 157 -23.12 7.62 8.09
N GLY A 158 -22.38 8.60 7.59
CA GLY A 158 -22.86 9.94 7.26
C GLY A 158 -22.76 10.96 8.40
N SER A 159 -22.26 10.55 9.57
CA SER A 159 -21.88 11.47 10.64
C SER A 159 -20.75 12.42 10.23
N ALA A 160 -20.54 13.49 11.00
CA ALA A 160 -19.43 14.42 10.72
C ALA A 160 -18.06 13.73 10.86
N GLN A 161 -17.93 12.78 11.79
CA GLN A 161 -16.74 11.94 11.95
C GLN A 161 -16.52 11.02 10.73
N SER A 162 -17.56 10.33 10.24
CA SER A 162 -17.41 9.44 9.08
C SER A 162 -17.07 10.20 7.80
N GLU A 163 -17.65 11.38 7.59
CA GLU A 163 -17.30 12.26 6.48
C GLU A 163 -15.89 12.87 6.63
N TRP A 164 -15.43 13.10 7.87
CA TRP A 164 -14.03 13.43 8.14
C TRP A 164 -13.11 12.29 7.71
N LEU A 165 -13.38 11.05 8.14
CA LEU A 165 -12.55 9.89 7.80
C LEU A 165 -12.47 9.71 6.28
N LYS A 166 -13.62 9.72 5.60
CA LYS A 166 -13.70 9.63 4.14
C LYS A 166 -12.80 10.64 3.43
N ARG A 167 -12.83 11.90 3.87
CA ARG A 167 -11.96 12.95 3.29
C ARG A 167 -10.49 12.71 3.59
N ARG A 168 -10.15 12.23 4.80
CA ARG A 168 -8.77 12.01 5.22
C ARG A 168 -8.14 10.80 4.53
N LEU A 169 -8.85 9.68 4.43
CA LEU A 169 -8.39 8.49 3.69
C LEU A 169 -8.19 8.81 2.21
N ARG A 170 -9.14 9.48 1.55
CA ARG A 170 -9.02 9.87 0.13
C ARG A 170 -7.90 10.86 -0.16
N ALA A 171 -7.48 11.62 0.85
CA ALA A 171 -6.38 12.57 0.74
C ALA A 171 -5.04 11.96 1.18
N SER A 172 -5.03 10.72 1.64
CA SER A 172 -3.80 10.04 2.08
C SER A 172 -3.03 9.53 0.86
N GLY A 173 -1.76 9.90 0.77
CA GLY A 173 -0.79 9.31 -0.17
C GLY A 173 0.20 8.38 0.52
N ASP A 174 -0.06 8.06 1.79
CA ASP A 174 0.82 7.18 2.58
C ASP A 174 0.67 5.71 2.14
N PRO A 175 1.73 4.89 2.19
CA PRO A 175 1.68 3.50 1.74
C PRO A 175 0.63 2.63 2.44
N TRP A 176 0.42 2.86 3.74
CA TRP A 176 -0.48 2.04 4.56
C TRP A 176 -1.46 2.87 5.37
N ASN A 177 -2.74 2.79 5.02
CA ASN A 177 -3.85 3.45 5.70
C ASN A 177 -4.60 2.45 6.59
N LEU A 178 -4.46 2.59 7.91
CA LEU A 178 -4.99 1.65 8.90
C LEU A 178 -6.01 2.35 9.81
N VAL A 179 -7.20 1.77 9.95
CA VAL A 179 -8.29 2.35 10.76
C VAL A 179 -8.39 1.65 12.11
N PHE A 180 -8.52 2.42 13.18
CA PHE A 180 -8.70 1.94 14.56
C PHE A 180 -10.08 2.38 15.06
N ILE A 181 -10.90 1.43 15.50
CA ILE A 181 -12.29 1.66 15.91
C ILE A 181 -12.69 0.68 17.02
N HIS A 182 -13.21 1.15 18.15
CA HIS A 182 -13.43 0.25 19.30
C HIS A 182 -14.49 -0.83 19.05
N HIS A 183 -15.68 -0.44 18.61
CA HIS A 183 -16.77 -1.36 18.30
C HIS A 183 -16.53 -2.05 16.94
N ALA A 184 -16.36 -3.38 16.97
CA ALA A 184 -15.94 -4.15 15.80
C ALA A 184 -17.01 -4.16 14.67
N PRO A 185 -16.69 -3.75 13.43
CA PRO A 185 -17.62 -3.86 12.29
C PRO A 185 -18.07 -5.31 12.02
N HIS A 186 -17.15 -6.24 12.25
CA HIS A 186 -17.32 -7.69 12.11
C HIS A 186 -16.68 -8.39 13.29
N SER A 187 -17.37 -9.36 13.88
CA SER A 187 -16.91 -10.13 15.05
C SER A 187 -17.79 -11.36 15.23
N SER A 188 -17.16 -12.48 15.60
CA SER A 188 -17.83 -13.72 16.01
C SER A 188 -18.31 -13.71 17.47
N GLY A 189 -18.10 -12.61 18.20
CA GLY A 189 -18.45 -12.48 19.61
C GLY A 189 -19.93 -12.77 19.87
N GLY A 190 -20.21 -13.69 20.80
CA GLY A 190 -21.59 -14.01 21.20
C GLY A 190 -22.18 -13.00 22.19
N ILE A 191 -21.33 -12.14 22.79
CA ILE A 191 -21.75 -11.12 23.76
C ILE A 191 -22.11 -9.83 23.04
N HIS A 192 -21.20 -9.27 22.23
CA HIS A 192 -21.48 -8.05 21.46
C HIS A 192 -21.61 -8.35 19.97
N GLY A 193 -20.60 -9.00 19.39
CA GLY A 193 -20.61 -9.41 17.99
C GLY A 193 -20.49 -8.23 17.02
N SER A 194 -20.91 -8.45 15.77
CA SER A 194 -20.75 -7.46 14.70
C SER A 194 -21.59 -6.19 14.92
N GLN A 195 -20.96 -5.02 14.88
CA GLN A 195 -21.58 -3.73 15.14
C GLN A 195 -21.93 -2.99 13.84
N MET A 196 -23.22 -2.98 13.49
CA MET A 196 -23.69 -2.44 12.21
C MET A 196 -23.40 -0.94 12.03
N THR A 197 -23.41 -0.16 13.11
CA THR A 197 -23.10 1.29 13.07
C THR A 197 -21.64 1.56 12.74
N SER A 198 -20.75 0.59 12.95
CA SER A 198 -19.33 0.66 12.65
C SER A 198 -18.97 0.12 11.25
N ARG A 199 -19.95 -0.40 10.50
CA ARG A 199 -19.77 -0.87 9.11
C ARG A 199 -19.77 0.31 8.13
N TRP A 200 -18.65 1.03 8.07
CA TRP A 200 -18.44 2.12 7.13
C TRP A 200 -17.76 1.61 5.85
N PRO A 201 -17.88 2.32 4.71
CA PRO A 201 -17.28 1.88 3.46
C PRO A 201 -15.78 2.22 3.42
N PHE A 202 -15.00 1.55 4.26
CA PHE A 202 -13.57 1.78 4.47
C PHE A 202 -12.73 1.55 3.21
N THR A 203 -12.96 0.44 2.51
CA THR A 203 -12.25 0.05 1.28
C THR A 203 -12.37 1.11 0.18
N PRO A 204 -13.56 1.54 -0.27
CA PRO A 204 -13.68 2.58 -1.29
C PRO A 204 -13.29 4.00 -0.79
N TRP A 205 -12.96 4.15 0.50
CA TRP A 205 -12.36 5.37 1.03
C TRP A 205 -10.84 5.32 1.03
N GLY A 206 -10.23 4.13 0.94
CA GLY A 206 -8.78 3.93 0.83
C GLY A 206 -8.13 3.30 2.08
N ALA A 207 -8.91 2.68 2.98
CA ALA A 207 -8.34 1.91 4.09
C ALA A 207 -7.93 0.51 3.62
N GLN A 208 -6.87 -0.04 4.21
CA GLN A 208 -6.37 -1.39 3.89
C GLN A 208 -6.57 -2.40 5.02
N ALA A 209 -6.88 -1.95 6.24
CA ALA A 209 -7.27 -2.80 7.35
C ALA A 209 -8.01 -2.01 8.43
N THR A 210 -8.79 -2.71 9.26
CA THR A 210 -9.34 -2.15 10.50
C THR A 210 -8.90 -2.92 11.74
N PHE A 211 -8.68 -2.23 12.85
CA PHE A 211 -8.35 -2.79 14.16
C PHE A 211 -9.42 -2.37 15.18
N ALA A 212 -9.99 -3.35 15.88
CA ALA A 212 -11.07 -3.18 16.84
C ALA A 212 -10.87 -3.97 18.13
N GLY A 213 -11.72 -3.70 19.13
CA GLY A 213 -11.69 -4.30 20.46
C GLY A 213 -13.07 -4.81 20.87
N HIS A 214 -13.45 -4.57 22.13
CA HIS A 214 -14.80 -4.74 22.70
C HIS A 214 -15.26 -6.20 22.91
N ASP A 215 -15.14 -7.04 21.89
CA ASP A 215 -15.37 -8.49 22.04
C ASP A 215 -14.08 -9.16 22.49
N HIS A 216 -13.98 -9.52 23.77
CA HIS A 216 -12.76 -9.96 24.48
C HIS A 216 -12.16 -11.29 23.98
N HIS A 217 -11.72 -11.32 22.73
CA HIS A 217 -10.98 -12.38 22.07
C HIS A 217 -10.02 -11.76 21.04
N TYR A 218 -9.20 -12.61 20.42
CA TYR A 218 -8.51 -12.25 19.19
C TYR A 218 -9.25 -12.85 17.99
N GLU A 219 -9.49 -12.05 16.97
CA GLU A 219 -10.04 -12.54 15.72
C GLU A 219 -9.47 -11.79 14.53
N ARG A 220 -9.12 -12.51 13.46
CA ARG A 220 -8.94 -11.94 12.14
C ARG A 220 -10.08 -12.41 11.25
N LEU A 221 -10.79 -11.45 10.69
CA LEU A 221 -11.84 -11.62 9.70
C LEU A 221 -11.40 -11.01 8.37
N PHE A 222 -12.05 -11.41 7.29
CA PHE A 222 -11.95 -10.72 6.01
C PHE A 222 -13.34 -10.45 5.47
N ALA A 223 -13.60 -9.17 5.20
CA ALA A 223 -14.88 -8.69 4.74
C ALA A 223 -14.66 -7.40 3.94
N ASP A 224 -15.58 -7.10 3.03
CA ASP A 224 -15.58 -5.83 2.29
C ASP A 224 -14.25 -5.55 1.54
N GLY A 225 -13.48 -6.59 1.19
CA GLY A 225 -12.21 -6.50 0.46
C GLY A 225 -10.97 -6.24 1.33
N ILE A 226 -11.09 -6.16 2.66
CA ILE A 226 -9.96 -5.91 3.56
C ILE A 226 -9.99 -6.81 4.82
N PRO A 227 -8.85 -7.05 5.47
CA PRO A 227 -8.82 -7.71 6.77
C PRO A 227 -9.35 -6.79 7.89
N HIS A 228 -10.14 -7.38 8.77
CA HIS A 228 -10.60 -6.79 10.02
C HIS A 228 -10.02 -7.57 11.21
N PHE A 229 -9.41 -6.87 12.15
CA PHE A 229 -8.82 -7.46 13.35
C PHE A 229 -9.63 -7.04 14.57
N VAL A 230 -10.05 -8.02 15.39
CA VAL A 230 -10.51 -7.82 16.76
C VAL A 230 -9.37 -8.23 17.68
N ASN A 231 -8.92 -7.32 18.54
CA ASN A 231 -7.92 -7.59 19.56
C ASN A 231 -8.33 -6.89 20.85
N ALA A 232 -9.15 -7.60 21.62
CA ALA A 232 -9.61 -7.21 22.94
C ALA A 232 -9.03 -8.14 24.03
N ALA A 233 -7.82 -8.64 23.78
CA ALA A 233 -7.13 -9.62 24.62
C ALA A 233 -6.09 -8.97 25.55
N GLY A 234 -6.15 -7.65 25.78
CA GLY A 234 -5.10 -6.88 26.46
C GLY A 234 -5.10 -6.97 27.97
N GLY A 235 -6.17 -7.43 28.61
CA GLY A 235 -6.18 -7.67 30.05
C GLY A 235 -7.54 -7.91 30.71
N ALA A 236 -8.63 -7.50 30.06
CA ALA A 236 -9.99 -7.80 30.49
C ALA A 236 -10.34 -9.29 30.33
N PRO A 237 -11.31 -9.84 31.10
CA PRO A 237 -11.65 -11.27 31.02
C PRO A 237 -12.12 -11.70 29.61
N LEU A 238 -11.52 -12.75 29.07
CA LEU A 238 -11.83 -13.24 27.72
C LEU A 238 -13.25 -13.82 27.59
N TYR A 239 -13.82 -13.68 26.39
CA TYR A 239 -15.07 -14.30 25.98
C TYR A 239 -14.76 -15.61 25.24
N THR A 240 -15.15 -16.74 25.84
CA THR A 240 -14.80 -18.07 25.31
C THR A 240 -15.99 -18.78 24.69
N GLY A 241 -15.75 -19.61 23.66
CA GLY A 241 -16.75 -20.49 23.07
C GLY A 241 -17.64 -19.83 22.01
N ASN A 242 -17.13 -18.78 21.39
CA ASN A 242 -17.79 -18.08 20.29
C ASN A 242 -17.72 -18.92 19.00
N PRO A 243 -18.84 -19.24 18.34
CA PRO A 243 -18.81 -19.90 17.04
C PRO A 243 -18.35 -18.91 15.96
N PRO A 244 -17.42 -19.27 15.06
CA PRO A 244 -16.95 -18.37 14.01
C PRO A 244 -18.07 -18.03 13.01
N ILE A 245 -18.15 -16.76 12.59
CA ILE A 245 -18.96 -16.32 11.44
C ILE A 245 -18.26 -16.62 10.11
N ALA A 246 -18.95 -16.42 8.99
CA ALA A 246 -18.44 -16.77 7.66
C ALA A 246 -17.15 -15.98 7.28
N GLU A 247 -17.06 -14.74 7.74
CA GLU A 247 -15.94 -13.83 7.52
C GLU A 247 -14.72 -14.18 8.38
N SER A 248 -14.89 -15.01 9.42
CA SER A 248 -13.82 -15.38 10.35
C SER A 248 -12.76 -16.22 9.65
N ARG A 249 -11.47 -15.92 9.92
CA ARG A 249 -10.30 -16.64 9.39
C ARG A 249 -9.48 -17.26 10.50
N VAL A 250 -9.29 -16.52 11.57
CA VAL A 250 -8.66 -17.00 12.80
C VAL A 250 -9.43 -16.44 13.97
N LEU A 251 -9.90 -17.31 14.86
CA LEU A 251 -10.53 -16.95 16.13
C LEU A 251 -9.74 -17.61 17.26
N PHE A 252 -9.35 -16.82 18.25
CA PHE A 252 -8.58 -17.28 19.39
C PHE A 252 -9.03 -16.61 20.68
N ASP A 253 -9.49 -17.43 21.63
CA ASP A 253 -10.00 -17.05 22.94
C ASP A 253 -9.25 -17.78 24.08
N GLY A 254 -8.08 -18.36 23.77
CA GLY A 254 -7.36 -19.27 24.67
C GLY A 254 -6.42 -18.60 25.67
N ASP A 255 -5.93 -17.39 25.38
CA ASP A 255 -5.04 -16.63 26.27
C ASP A 255 -5.05 -15.13 25.90
N TRP A 256 -4.61 -14.28 26.83
CA TRP A 256 -4.41 -12.84 26.58
C TRP A 256 -3.24 -12.61 25.65
N GLY A 257 -3.14 -11.44 25.02
CA GLY A 257 -2.08 -11.16 24.06
C GLY A 257 -2.08 -9.74 23.52
N ALA A 258 -1.21 -9.53 22.53
CA ALA A 258 -1.09 -8.28 21.79
C ALA A 258 -0.67 -8.56 20.35
N GLN A 259 -0.91 -7.59 19.46
CA GLN A 259 -0.36 -7.65 18.12
C GLN A 259 0.96 -6.87 18.03
N LEU A 260 1.94 -7.43 17.33
CA LEU A 260 3.13 -6.73 16.84
C LEU A 260 2.93 -6.46 15.35
N VAL A 261 3.02 -5.20 14.95
CA VAL A 261 2.92 -4.77 13.56
C VAL A 261 4.28 -4.27 13.10
N THR A 262 4.77 -4.78 11.97
CA THR A 262 6.00 -4.32 11.30
C THR A 262 5.66 -3.88 9.89
N ALA A 263 5.80 -2.60 9.59
CA ALA A 263 5.48 -2.00 8.30
C ALA A 263 6.73 -1.39 7.66
N ASP A 264 6.92 -1.64 6.36
CA ASP A 264 7.87 -0.92 5.51
C ASP A 264 7.13 -0.33 4.31
N LEU A 265 7.81 0.10 3.25
CA LEU A 265 7.14 0.63 2.06
C LEU A 265 6.43 -0.46 1.23
N ASP A 266 6.82 -1.73 1.41
CA ASP A 266 6.45 -2.84 0.54
C ASP A 266 5.41 -3.76 1.20
N SER A 267 5.32 -3.79 2.55
CA SER A 267 4.31 -4.60 3.25
C SER A 267 4.04 -4.15 4.69
N VAL A 268 2.94 -4.66 5.26
CA VAL A 268 2.66 -4.62 6.71
C VAL A 268 2.49 -6.04 7.22
N ARG A 269 3.38 -6.50 8.08
CA ARG A 269 3.25 -7.77 8.81
C ARG A 269 2.54 -7.52 10.14
N ILE A 270 1.44 -8.22 10.39
CA ILE A 270 0.61 -8.14 11.58
C ILE A 270 0.63 -9.50 12.27
N GLU A 271 1.10 -9.58 13.50
CA GLU A 271 1.27 -10.84 14.23
C GLU A 271 0.62 -10.76 15.60
N PHE A 272 -0.27 -11.69 15.94
CA PHE A 272 -0.81 -11.82 17.29
C PHE A 272 -0.03 -12.84 18.10
N PHE A 273 0.46 -12.42 19.26
CA PHE A 273 1.15 -13.27 20.22
C PHE A 273 0.35 -13.35 21.51
N THR A 274 0.30 -14.54 22.11
CA THR A 274 -0.18 -14.68 23.49
C THR A 274 0.77 -13.97 24.46
N ARG A 275 0.32 -13.66 25.67
CA ARG A 275 1.15 -13.07 26.75
C ARG A 275 2.36 -13.94 27.10
N GLY A 276 2.31 -15.24 26.79
CA GLY A 276 3.44 -16.17 26.91
C GLY A 276 4.43 -16.13 25.75
N GLY A 277 4.18 -15.32 24.71
CA GLY A 277 5.02 -15.17 23.52
C GLY A 277 4.77 -16.21 22.42
N ALA A 278 3.67 -16.98 22.49
CA ALA A 278 3.34 -17.93 21.43
C ALA A 278 2.66 -17.19 20.26
N LEU A 279 3.17 -17.36 19.04
CA LEU A 279 2.55 -16.84 17.82
C LEU A 279 1.26 -17.63 17.54
N VAL A 280 0.14 -16.92 17.40
CA VAL A 280 -1.18 -17.49 17.10
C VAL A 280 -1.55 -17.24 15.65
N ASP A 281 -1.31 -16.01 15.16
CA ASP A 281 -1.69 -15.59 13.82
C ASP A 281 -0.65 -14.65 13.24
N ARG A 282 -0.49 -14.71 11.91
CA ARG A 282 0.34 -13.81 11.11
C ARG A 282 -0.41 -13.50 9.82
N TYR A 283 -0.49 -12.23 9.50
CA TYR A 283 -1.06 -11.74 8.25
C TYR A 283 -0.18 -10.65 7.65
N HIS A 284 -0.16 -10.54 6.33
CA HIS A 284 0.56 -9.48 5.64
C HIS A 284 -0.39 -8.64 4.79
N LEU A 285 -0.35 -7.31 4.93
CA LEU A 285 -0.82 -6.42 3.88
C LEU A 285 0.27 -6.30 2.83
N THR A 286 -0.15 -6.38 1.56
CA THR A 286 0.71 -6.33 0.38
C THR A 286 0.35 -5.12 -0.48
N PRO A 287 1.20 -4.77 -1.46
CA PRO A 287 0.93 -3.64 -2.36
C PRO A 287 -0.33 -3.84 -3.21
N TRP A 288 -0.73 -5.09 -3.37
CA TRP A 288 -1.95 -5.51 -4.06
C TRP A 288 -3.10 -5.72 -3.08
N THR A 289 -4.31 -5.39 -3.53
CA THR A 289 -5.55 -5.66 -2.82
C THR A 289 -6.07 -6.99 -3.33
N LEU A 290 -5.94 -8.05 -2.52
CA LEU A 290 -6.35 -9.40 -2.92
C LEU A 290 -7.87 -9.58 -2.76
N ASP A 291 -8.65 -8.83 -3.54
CA ASP A 291 -10.12 -8.78 -3.49
C ASP A 291 -10.80 -9.55 -4.63
N GLY A 292 -10.02 -10.24 -5.47
CA GLY A 292 -10.52 -11.01 -6.60
C GLY A 292 -10.79 -10.16 -7.85
N LEU A 293 -10.45 -8.87 -7.83
CA LEU A 293 -10.54 -7.98 -8.97
C LEU A 293 -9.15 -7.74 -9.58
N ALA A 294 -9.11 -7.75 -10.91
CA ALA A 294 -7.90 -7.39 -11.63
C ALA A 294 -7.38 -6.02 -11.15
N GLU A 295 -6.13 -6.02 -10.70
CA GLU A 295 -5.42 -4.80 -10.36
C GLU A 295 -5.51 -3.82 -11.54
N PRO A 296 -6.04 -2.60 -11.35
CA PRO A 296 -6.43 -1.70 -12.47
C PRO A 296 -5.32 -1.38 -13.47
N ASN A 297 -4.06 -1.61 -13.10
CA ASN A 297 -2.87 -1.33 -13.89
C ASN A 297 -2.00 -2.58 -14.15
N LEU A 298 -2.57 -3.78 -14.02
CA LEU A 298 -1.84 -5.02 -14.26
C LEU A 298 -2.46 -5.78 -15.45
N ASP A 299 -1.74 -5.77 -16.57
CA ASP A 299 -2.10 -6.60 -17.72
C ASP A 299 -1.71 -8.07 -17.51
N PRO A 300 -2.43 -9.02 -18.12
CA PRO A 300 -2.02 -10.41 -18.11
C PRO A 300 -0.62 -10.58 -18.71
N VAL A 301 0.24 -11.31 -18.01
CA VAL A 301 1.57 -11.71 -18.50
C VAL A 301 1.48 -12.85 -19.51
N ALA A 302 0.37 -13.58 -19.51
CA ALA A 302 0.00 -14.51 -20.57
C ALA A 302 -1.53 -14.61 -20.67
N THR A 303 -2.01 -14.93 -21.87
CA THR A 303 -3.43 -15.14 -22.17
C THR A 303 -3.60 -16.41 -23.00
N GLY A 304 -4.67 -17.15 -22.77
CA GLY A 304 -5.07 -18.32 -23.53
C GLY A 304 -6.51 -18.69 -23.20
N GLY A 305 -6.71 -19.89 -22.66
CA GLY A 305 -7.98 -20.30 -22.05
C GLY A 305 -8.33 -19.52 -20.78
N LEU A 306 -7.29 -19.06 -20.08
CA LEU A 306 -7.34 -18.19 -18.92
C LEU A 306 -6.40 -17.00 -19.15
N ARG A 307 -6.55 -15.97 -18.33
CA ARG A 307 -5.59 -14.89 -18.13
C ARG A 307 -4.70 -15.26 -16.95
N LEU A 308 -3.40 -15.03 -17.09
CA LEU A 308 -2.42 -15.15 -16.03
C LEU A 308 -1.78 -13.81 -15.80
N TYR A 309 -1.77 -13.35 -14.56
CA TYR A 309 -1.20 -12.11 -14.09
C TYR A 309 -0.01 -12.44 -13.19
N ALA A 310 1.03 -11.62 -13.27
CA ALA A 310 2.16 -11.70 -12.34
C ALA A 310 2.80 -10.33 -12.20
N ASP A 311 3.14 -9.97 -10.97
CA ASP A 311 3.79 -8.72 -10.64
C ASP A 311 4.79 -8.91 -9.49
N ARG A 312 5.72 -7.97 -9.35
CA ARG A 312 6.72 -7.97 -8.28
C ARG A 312 6.87 -6.57 -7.70
N VAL A 313 6.78 -6.49 -6.37
CA VAL A 313 7.17 -5.29 -5.62
C VAL A 313 8.17 -5.70 -4.53
N GLY A 314 9.41 -5.20 -4.64
CA GLY A 314 10.47 -5.51 -3.68
C GLY A 314 10.78 -7.02 -3.63
N ASP A 315 10.50 -7.64 -2.49
CA ASP A 315 10.69 -9.08 -2.24
C ASP A 315 9.40 -9.89 -2.42
N TRP A 316 8.29 -9.25 -2.81
CA TRP A 316 7.00 -9.89 -2.98
C TRP A 316 6.73 -10.27 -4.43
N LEU A 317 6.15 -11.45 -4.63
CA LEU A 317 5.59 -11.91 -5.89
C LEU A 317 4.06 -11.94 -5.76
N TYR A 318 3.37 -11.33 -6.71
CA TYR A 318 1.93 -11.45 -6.94
C TYR A 318 1.69 -12.36 -8.13
N VAL A 319 0.69 -13.22 -8.04
CA VAL A 319 0.16 -14.00 -9.15
C VAL A 319 -1.37 -14.03 -9.08
N ALA A 320 -2.01 -14.02 -10.23
CA ALA A 320 -3.44 -14.25 -10.33
C ALA A 320 -3.83 -14.93 -11.63
N CYS A 321 -4.99 -15.58 -11.64
CA CYS A 321 -5.63 -16.05 -12.87
C CYS A 321 -7.14 -15.87 -12.81
N ASP A 322 -7.84 -16.12 -13.93
CA ASP A 322 -9.29 -16.22 -13.89
C ASP A 322 -9.73 -17.30 -12.88
N GLY A 323 -10.65 -16.92 -11.99
CA GLY A 323 -11.21 -17.80 -10.98
C GLY A 323 -12.18 -18.84 -11.56
N SER A 324 -12.69 -19.71 -10.70
CA SER A 324 -13.73 -20.69 -11.03
C SER A 324 -15.05 -20.02 -11.42
N GLY A 325 -15.36 -18.89 -10.78
CA GLY A 325 -16.68 -18.27 -10.82
C GLY A 325 -17.71 -19.18 -10.14
N GLU A 326 -18.98 -19.16 -10.57
CA GLU A 326 -20.04 -20.07 -10.05
C GLU A 326 -19.91 -21.55 -10.53
N GLY A 327 -18.73 -21.98 -10.97
CA GLY A 327 -18.51 -23.32 -11.54
C GLY A 327 -17.81 -24.27 -10.58
N ASP A 328 -18.18 -25.55 -10.58
CA ASP A 328 -17.55 -26.61 -9.78
C ASP A 328 -16.12 -26.98 -10.25
N ASP A 329 -15.47 -26.19 -11.10
CA ASP A 329 -14.12 -26.49 -11.57
C ASP A 329 -13.08 -25.83 -10.65
N ASP A 330 -12.06 -26.59 -10.29
CA ASP A 330 -10.94 -26.09 -9.51
C ASP A 330 -9.99 -25.25 -10.36
N ARG A 331 -9.35 -24.26 -9.73
CA ARG A 331 -8.31 -23.42 -10.35
C ARG A 331 -6.98 -23.58 -9.64
N PHE A 332 -5.92 -23.58 -10.44
CA PHE A 332 -4.55 -23.64 -9.95
C PHE A 332 -3.73 -22.53 -10.59
N VAL A 333 -2.85 -21.91 -9.80
CA VAL A 333 -1.69 -21.17 -10.28
C VAL A 333 -0.43 -21.80 -9.70
N PHE A 334 0.37 -22.43 -10.56
CA PHE A 334 1.62 -23.09 -10.21
C PHE A 334 2.79 -22.11 -10.29
N VAL A 335 3.67 -22.15 -9.28
CA VAL A 335 4.85 -21.28 -9.18
C VAL A 335 6.10 -22.11 -8.88
N SER A 336 7.12 -21.94 -9.72
CA SER A 336 8.41 -22.64 -9.56
C SER A 336 9.59 -21.73 -9.86
N ARG A 337 10.70 -21.88 -9.13
CA ARG A 337 11.97 -21.20 -9.45
C ARG A 337 12.69 -21.79 -10.66
N SER A 338 12.31 -22.98 -11.13
CA SER A 338 12.99 -23.64 -12.26
C SER A 338 11.99 -24.26 -13.25
N SER A 339 12.26 -24.11 -14.55
CA SER A 339 11.51 -24.80 -15.61
C SER A 339 11.75 -26.31 -15.61
N ALA A 340 12.92 -26.76 -15.14
CA ALA A 340 13.32 -28.16 -15.23
C ALA A 340 14.30 -28.52 -14.11
N ALA A 341 13.89 -29.36 -13.15
CA ALA A 341 14.83 -30.14 -12.34
C ALA A 341 14.24 -31.39 -11.62
N ALA A 342 12.93 -31.49 -11.38
CA ALA A 342 12.39 -32.60 -10.56
C ALA A 342 11.79 -33.77 -11.36
N GLY A 343 11.63 -33.65 -12.68
CA GLY A 343 10.77 -34.54 -13.46
C GLY A 343 9.29 -34.18 -13.31
N GLN A 344 8.42 -34.88 -14.06
CA GLN A 344 6.99 -34.77 -13.86
C GLN A 344 6.58 -35.50 -12.58
N VAL A 345 5.76 -34.85 -11.76
CA VAL A 345 5.14 -35.41 -10.56
C VAL A 345 3.65 -35.60 -10.80
N ALA A 346 2.99 -36.44 -10.00
CA ALA A 346 1.53 -36.55 -10.05
C ALA A 346 0.88 -35.22 -9.68
N MET A 347 -0.25 -34.90 -10.29
CA MET A 347 -1.03 -33.72 -9.93
C MET A 347 -1.43 -33.74 -8.44
N PRO A 348 -1.46 -32.58 -7.78
CA PRO A 348 -1.72 -32.44 -6.36
C PRO A 348 -3.20 -32.63 -6.10
N LEU A 349 -3.54 -32.88 -4.82
CA LEU A 349 -4.92 -33.05 -4.38
C LEU A 349 -5.69 -34.16 -5.13
N GLY A 350 -4.98 -35.12 -5.72
CA GLY A 350 -5.59 -36.29 -6.37
C GLY A 350 -6.19 -36.01 -7.75
N LYS A 351 -5.85 -34.90 -8.41
CA LYS A 351 -6.26 -34.64 -9.81
C LYS A 351 -5.57 -35.60 -10.79
N GLU A 352 -6.17 -35.79 -11.95
CA GLU A 352 -5.60 -36.64 -13.00
C GLU A 352 -4.44 -35.92 -13.72
N GLY A 353 -3.45 -36.69 -14.16
CA GLY A 353 -2.31 -36.20 -14.93
C GLY A 353 -1.06 -35.91 -14.11
N THR A 354 -0.11 -35.23 -14.75
CA THR A 354 1.22 -34.93 -14.24
C THR A 354 1.72 -33.56 -14.66
N VAL A 355 2.76 -33.10 -14.00
CA VAL A 355 3.16 -31.68 -14.01
C VAL A 355 4.61 -31.48 -13.58
N PRO A 356 5.32 -30.41 -14.00
CA PRO A 356 6.68 -30.19 -13.53
C PRO A 356 6.69 -29.92 -12.03
N GLY A 357 7.74 -30.35 -11.34
CA GLY A 357 7.93 -30.00 -9.94
C GLY A 357 7.88 -28.49 -9.70
N TRP A 358 6.95 -28.08 -8.84
CA TRP A 358 6.74 -26.70 -8.37
C TRP A 358 7.24 -26.52 -6.95
N ASP A 359 7.45 -25.27 -6.57
CA ASP A 359 7.70 -24.90 -5.17
C ASP A 359 6.37 -24.71 -4.43
N PHE A 360 5.43 -23.99 -5.06
CA PHE A 360 4.11 -23.67 -4.51
C PHE A 360 3.02 -23.74 -5.57
N PHE A 361 1.78 -23.88 -5.11
CA PHE A 361 0.61 -23.59 -5.93
C PHE A 361 -0.46 -22.85 -5.12
N LEU A 362 -1.10 -21.89 -5.77
CA LEU A 362 -2.34 -21.27 -5.31
C LEU A 362 -3.50 -22.07 -5.87
N PHE A 363 -4.43 -22.45 -5.01
CA PHE A 363 -5.55 -23.34 -5.33
C PHE A 363 -6.87 -22.70 -4.92
N GLU A 364 -7.83 -22.67 -5.84
CA GLU A 364 -9.24 -22.39 -5.60
C GLU A 364 -10.03 -23.69 -5.69
N ASP A 365 -10.73 -24.03 -4.62
CA ASP A 365 -11.73 -25.09 -4.61
C ASP A 365 -13.03 -24.54 -5.21
N GLY A 366 -13.42 -25.02 -6.39
CA GLY A 366 -14.58 -24.51 -7.12
C GLY A 366 -15.91 -24.74 -6.39
N ALA A 367 -15.96 -25.61 -5.38
CA ALA A 367 -17.16 -25.84 -4.58
C ALA A 367 -17.28 -24.89 -3.38
N SER A 368 -16.18 -24.29 -2.93
CA SER A 368 -16.16 -23.42 -1.74
C SER A 368 -15.64 -22.01 -2.01
N ASP A 369 -15.22 -21.70 -3.23
CA ASP A 369 -14.57 -20.45 -3.67
C ASP A 369 -13.43 -20.02 -2.73
N ARG A 370 -12.77 -21.03 -2.14
CA ARG A 370 -11.72 -20.83 -1.16
C ARG A 370 -10.36 -20.90 -1.84
N ALA A 371 -9.59 -19.83 -1.69
CA ALA A 371 -8.24 -19.72 -2.20
C ALA A 371 -7.21 -20.01 -1.11
N THR A 372 -6.31 -20.96 -1.36
CA THR A 372 -5.27 -21.35 -0.41
C THR A 372 -3.94 -21.61 -1.09
N TRP A 373 -2.85 -21.25 -0.42
CA TRP A 373 -1.50 -21.59 -0.87
C TRP A 373 -1.08 -22.95 -0.32
N HIS A 374 -0.43 -23.74 -1.17
CA HIS A 374 0.07 -25.07 -0.83
C HIS A 374 1.53 -25.26 -1.23
N LEU A 375 2.25 -26.05 -0.43
CA LEU A 375 3.52 -26.65 -0.84
C LEU A 375 3.30 -27.74 -1.89
N ALA A 376 4.38 -28.15 -2.54
CA ALA A 376 4.36 -29.24 -3.51
C ALA A 376 3.73 -30.56 -3.03
N ASN A 377 3.78 -30.83 -1.72
CA ASN A 377 3.18 -32.01 -1.09
C ASN A 377 1.69 -31.84 -0.72
N GLY A 378 1.06 -30.72 -1.10
CA GLY A 378 -0.33 -30.40 -0.80
C GLY A 378 -0.57 -29.80 0.59
N ALA A 379 0.46 -29.63 1.43
CA ALA A 379 0.28 -29.00 2.73
C ALA A 379 -0.02 -27.50 2.57
N VAL A 380 -1.08 -27.04 3.23
CA VAL A 380 -1.47 -25.63 3.29
C VAL A 380 -0.38 -24.81 3.99
N VAL A 381 -0.05 -23.65 3.42
CA VAL A 381 0.89 -22.68 4.01
C VAL A 381 0.21 -21.34 4.24
N PRO A 382 0.56 -20.61 5.31
CA PRO A 382 -0.05 -19.33 5.67
C PRO A 382 0.55 -18.18 4.83
N LEU A 383 0.45 -18.28 3.51
CA LEU A 383 0.78 -17.20 2.57
C LEU A 383 -0.49 -16.44 2.20
N ASN A 384 -0.36 -15.21 1.69
CA ASN A 384 -1.51 -14.38 1.38
C ASN A 384 -2.21 -14.88 0.12
N ALA A 385 -3.39 -15.47 0.27
CA ALA A 385 -4.35 -15.64 -0.81
C ALA A 385 -5.42 -14.55 -0.70
N GLY A 386 -5.99 -14.13 -1.82
CA GLY A 386 -7.26 -13.38 -1.82
C GLY A 386 -8.28 -14.20 -1.06
N SER A 387 -8.87 -13.62 -0.03
CA SER A 387 -9.55 -14.46 0.96
C SER A 387 -10.93 -14.94 0.47
N ASP A 388 -11.31 -16.13 0.94
CA ASP A 388 -12.53 -16.89 0.74
C ASP A 388 -13.84 -16.08 0.76
N ALA A 389 -14.15 -15.54 -0.42
CA ALA A 389 -15.45 -15.26 -1.01
C ALA A 389 -15.08 -14.39 -2.21
N ASN A 390 -14.52 -15.01 -3.26
CA ASN A 390 -14.19 -14.34 -4.52
C ASN A 390 -15.46 -13.68 -5.09
N THR A 391 -15.79 -12.50 -4.59
CA THR A 391 -16.83 -11.63 -5.16
C THR A 391 -16.35 -11.01 -6.48
N GLY A 392 -15.10 -11.31 -6.86
CA GLY A 392 -14.48 -10.95 -8.12
C GLY A 392 -14.08 -12.16 -8.98
N PRO A 393 -13.80 -11.95 -10.27
CA PRO A 393 -13.59 -13.02 -11.24
C PRO A 393 -12.19 -13.65 -11.22
N LEU A 394 -11.30 -13.31 -10.28
CA LEU A 394 -9.90 -13.79 -10.27
C LEU A 394 -9.54 -14.60 -9.01
N LEU A 395 -8.75 -15.65 -9.19
CA LEU A 395 -7.97 -16.32 -8.15
C LEU A 395 -6.64 -15.57 -7.98
N GLU A 396 -6.35 -15.06 -6.78
CA GLU A 396 -5.22 -14.17 -6.53
C GLU A 396 -4.41 -14.55 -5.29
N GLY A 397 -3.11 -14.28 -5.32
CA GLY A 397 -2.26 -14.49 -4.16
C GLY A 397 -0.91 -13.81 -4.27
N ALA A 398 -0.32 -13.52 -3.12
CA ALA A 398 1.01 -12.95 -3.02
C ALA A 398 1.83 -13.59 -1.90
N PHE A 399 3.15 -13.65 -2.06
CA PHE A 399 4.05 -14.10 -1.02
C PHE A 399 5.43 -13.44 -1.09
N ASN A 400 6.10 -13.37 0.06
CA ASN A 400 7.47 -12.86 0.16
C ASN A 400 8.47 -13.96 -0.26
N MET A 401 9.19 -13.71 -1.34
CA MET A 401 10.14 -14.65 -1.93
C MET A 401 11.37 -14.89 -1.04
N VAL A 402 11.81 -13.91 -0.25
CA VAL A 402 12.94 -14.09 0.68
C VAL A 402 12.53 -14.97 1.85
N GLU A 403 11.31 -14.82 2.36
CA GLU A 403 10.78 -15.72 3.41
C GLU A 403 10.57 -17.14 2.88
N ALA A 404 10.07 -17.27 1.66
CA ALA A 404 9.79 -18.54 1.03
C ALA A 404 11.05 -19.29 0.54
N TRP A 405 12.02 -18.57 -0.02
CA TRP A 405 13.17 -19.15 -0.75
C TRP A 405 14.54 -18.69 -0.25
N GLY A 406 14.58 -17.81 0.76
CA GLY A 406 15.82 -17.23 1.30
C GLY A 406 16.46 -16.15 0.41
N HIS A 407 15.93 -15.92 -0.80
CA HIS A 407 16.40 -14.94 -1.76
C HIS A 407 15.33 -14.69 -2.83
N VAL A 408 15.47 -13.60 -3.58
CA VAL A 408 14.65 -13.36 -4.77
C VAL A 408 15.35 -13.94 -6.00
N PRO A 409 14.73 -14.87 -6.75
CA PRO A 409 15.29 -15.42 -7.98
C PRO A 409 15.25 -14.39 -9.12
N GLU A 410 16.04 -14.62 -10.17
CA GLU A 410 16.04 -13.78 -11.39
C GLU A 410 14.77 -13.95 -12.24
N SER A 411 14.12 -15.11 -12.11
CA SER A 411 12.87 -15.43 -12.78
C SER A 411 12.12 -16.54 -12.03
N VAL A 412 10.84 -16.65 -12.34
CA VAL A 412 9.98 -17.76 -11.94
C VAL A 412 9.30 -18.35 -13.17
N HIS A 413 8.75 -19.55 -13.01
CA HIS A 413 7.98 -20.26 -14.01
C HIS A 413 6.55 -20.40 -13.52
N LEU A 414 5.60 -19.99 -14.35
CA LEU A 414 4.19 -19.86 -14.00
C LEU A 414 3.31 -20.64 -14.97
N CYS A 415 2.24 -21.24 -14.46
CA CYS A 415 1.18 -21.83 -15.25
C CYS A 415 -0.12 -21.73 -14.46
N ALA A 416 -1.23 -21.39 -15.11
CA ALA A 416 -2.55 -21.51 -14.53
C ALA A 416 -3.42 -22.48 -15.33
N ALA A 417 -4.22 -23.27 -14.62
CA ALA A 417 -5.00 -24.34 -15.23
C ALA A 417 -6.29 -24.64 -14.44
N SER A 418 -7.29 -25.10 -15.17
CA SER A 418 -8.57 -25.58 -14.65
C SER A 418 -8.60 -27.11 -14.62
N PHE A 419 -9.19 -27.67 -13.56
CA PHE A 419 -9.46 -29.10 -13.42
C PHE A 419 -10.92 -29.31 -13.00
N GLY A 420 -11.55 -30.42 -13.38
CA GLY A 420 -12.88 -30.73 -12.85
C GLY A 420 -12.84 -30.87 -11.31
N GLY A 421 -13.84 -30.36 -10.58
CA GLY A 421 -13.82 -30.31 -9.10
C GLY A 421 -13.85 -31.65 -8.38
N GLU A 422 -14.27 -32.73 -9.04
CA GLU A 422 -14.29 -34.07 -8.45
C GLU A 422 -12.87 -34.61 -8.17
N GLU A 423 -12.77 -35.59 -7.27
CA GLU A 423 -11.53 -36.35 -7.06
C GLU A 423 -11.18 -37.10 -8.36
N GLY A 424 -9.93 -36.98 -8.81
CA GLY A 424 -9.53 -37.48 -10.14
C GLY A 424 -10.01 -36.61 -11.31
N GLY A 425 -10.50 -35.39 -11.07
CA GLY A 425 -10.88 -34.45 -12.12
C GLY A 425 -9.71 -34.17 -13.07
N ALA A 426 -10.00 -34.22 -14.37
CA ALA A 426 -9.02 -34.04 -15.44
C ALA A 426 -8.73 -32.56 -15.72
N LEU A 427 -7.51 -32.29 -16.21
CA LEU A 427 -7.11 -31.01 -16.77
C LEU A 427 -8.02 -30.62 -17.94
N ASN A 428 -8.50 -29.39 -17.93
CA ASN A 428 -9.19 -28.80 -19.08
C ASN A 428 -8.17 -28.04 -19.95
N PRO A 429 -7.69 -28.62 -21.07
CA PRO A 429 -6.67 -27.98 -21.91
C PRO A 429 -7.16 -26.69 -22.57
N ALA A 430 -8.48 -26.48 -22.67
CA ALA A 430 -9.05 -25.24 -23.17
C ALA A 430 -9.00 -24.11 -22.15
N LEU A 431 -8.70 -24.41 -20.87
CA LEU A 431 -8.60 -23.50 -19.74
C LEU A 431 -7.24 -23.67 -19.06
N GLN A 432 -6.16 -23.60 -19.86
CA GLN A 432 -4.78 -23.58 -19.41
C GLN A 432 -4.05 -22.36 -20.03
N VAL A 433 -3.14 -21.77 -19.27
CA VAL A 433 -2.28 -20.65 -19.69
C VAL A 433 -0.87 -20.81 -19.09
N PRO A 434 0.20 -20.72 -19.90
CA PRO A 434 0.22 -20.69 -21.37
C PRO A 434 -0.54 -21.84 -22.04
N SER A 435 -1.00 -21.64 -23.27
CA SER A 435 -1.75 -22.68 -24.01
C SER A 435 -0.96 -23.99 -24.09
N PRO A 436 -1.63 -25.15 -23.94
CA PRO A 436 -0.95 -26.43 -23.95
C PRO A 436 -0.33 -26.71 -25.33
N GLY A 437 0.85 -27.31 -25.33
CA GLY A 437 1.55 -27.76 -26.53
C GLY A 437 1.01 -29.08 -27.07
N THR A 438 0.55 -29.98 -26.21
CA THR A 438 0.16 -31.36 -26.55
C THR A 438 -1.29 -31.70 -26.21
N ALA A 439 -1.90 -30.99 -25.24
CA ALA A 439 -3.26 -31.23 -24.75
C ALA A 439 -3.54 -32.68 -24.36
N ASP A 440 -2.52 -33.36 -23.81
CA ASP A 440 -2.55 -34.77 -23.44
C ASP A 440 -3.04 -35.03 -22.00
N GLY A 441 -3.40 -33.97 -21.28
CA GLY A 441 -3.86 -34.04 -19.88
C GLY A 441 -2.73 -33.85 -18.87
N ASP A 442 -1.51 -33.65 -19.34
CA ASP A 442 -0.36 -33.27 -18.52
C ASP A 442 -0.02 -31.79 -18.73
N ILE A 443 0.61 -31.19 -17.71
CA ILE A 443 1.30 -29.92 -17.85
C ILE A 443 2.79 -30.24 -17.98
N GLU A 444 3.48 -29.58 -18.90
CA GLU A 444 4.86 -29.94 -19.22
C GLU A 444 5.83 -28.75 -19.06
N PRO A 445 7.15 -28.98 -18.88
CA PRO A 445 8.11 -27.89 -18.70
C PRO A 445 8.07 -26.80 -19.79
N GLN A 446 7.80 -27.20 -21.03
CA GLN A 446 7.67 -26.29 -22.18
C GLN A 446 6.39 -25.44 -22.17
N GLU A 447 5.42 -25.80 -21.35
CA GLU A 447 4.12 -25.12 -21.22
C GLU A 447 4.11 -24.09 -20.09
N LEU A 448 5.25 -23.89 -19.40
CA LEU A 448 5.39 -22.89 -18.34
C LEU A 448 5.83 -21.54 -18.92
N LEU A 449 5.22 -20.46 -18.43
CA LEU A 449 5.68 -19.09 -18.70
C LEU A 449 6.92 -18.79 -17.86
N GLY A 450 8.06 -18.53 -18.50
CA GLY A 450 9.20 -17.91 -17.83
C GLY A 450 8.94 -16.41 -17.59
N TYR A 451 8.72 -16.02 -16.34
CA TYR A 451 8.51 -14.64 -15.92
C TYR A 451 9.76 -14.08 -15.25
N GLY A 452 10.39 -13.08 -15.88
CA GLY A 452 11.57 -12.40 -15.35
C GLY A 452 11.22 -11.52 -14.15
N LEU A 453 12.02 -11.58 -13.10
CA LEU A 453 11.87 -10.80 -11.87
C LEU A 453 13.00 -9.77 -11.78
N PRO A 454 12.87 -8.58 -12.40
CA PRO A 454 13.91 -7.56 -12.37
C PRO A 454 14.23 -7.14 -10.93
N GLN A 455 15.51 -6.91 -10.63
CA GLN A 455 16.03 -6.73 -9.27
C GLN A 455 15.45 -5.49 -8.57
N ALA A 456 15.05 -5.61 -7.29
CA ALA A 456 14.51 -4.53 -6.44
C ALA A 456 15.41 -3.28 -6.29
N ALA A 457 16.69 -3.36 -6.67
CA ALA A 457 17.60 -2.22 -6.69
C ALA A 457 17.18 -1.14 -7.71
N LEU A 458 16.39 -1.51 -8.73
CA LEU A 458 15.91 -0.61 -9.77
C LEU A 458 14.75 0.25 -9.27
N ASP A 459 13.80 -0.31 -8.51
CA ASP A 459 12.61 0.42 -8.04
C ASP A 459 12.94 1.47 -6.98
N ARG A 460 13.94 1.23 -6.12
CA ARG A 460 14.30 2.08 -4.97
C ARG A 460 15.09 3.36 -5.32
N GLN A 461 15.39 3.61 -6.60
CA GLN A 461 16.29 4.69 -7.03
C GLN A 461 15.62 5.92 -7.68
N CYS A 462 14.30 5.89 -7.92
CA CYS A 462 13.58 7.09 -8.36
C CYS A 462 13.41 8.06 -7.17
N PRO A 463 14.06 9.23 -7.17
CA PRO A 463 14.13 10.09 -5.99
C PRO A 463 13.09 11.21 -5.95
N TRP A 464 12.30 11.39 -7.01
CA TRP A 464 11.18 12.34 -6.99
C TRP A 464 9.95 11.63 -6.44
N VAL A 465 9.32 12.28 -5.47
CA VAL A 465 7.95 11.97 -5.05
C VAL A 465 7.06 12.54 -6.15
N ILE A 466 6.40 11.66 -6.90
CA ILE A 466 5.52 12.06 -8.00
C ILE A 466 4.16 12.39 -7.35
N ASP A 467 4.06 13.53 -6.66
CA ASP A 467 2.89 13.98 -5.89
C ASP A 467 2.27 15.28 -6.44
N GLY A 468 2.67 15.72 -7.62
CA GLY A 468 2.31 16.97 -8.28
C GLY A 468 2.80 18.24 -7.57
N ILE A 469 3.78 18.12 -6.68
CA ILE A 469 4.52 19.22 -6.07
C ILE A 469 5.98 19.13 -6.54
N LEU A 470 6.46 20.21 -7.16
CA LEU A 470 7.84 20.23 -7.62
C LEU A 470 8.83 20.15 -6.44
N GLU A 471 9.79 19.23 -6.54
CA GLU A 471 10.83 19.04 -5.54
C GLU A 471 11.62 20.32 -5.23
N ALA A 472 11.91 20.52 -3.94
CA ALA A 472 12.60 21.69 -3.46
C ALA A 472 14.03 21.78 -4.04
N GLY A 473 14.37 22.94 -4.62
CA GLY A 473 15.71 23.22 -5.14
C GLY A 473 15.95 22.83 -6.60
N LEU A 474 14.93 22.31 -7.30
CA LEU A 474 15.03 22.08 -8.74
C LEU A 474 15.10 23.39 -9.54
N THR A 475 16.00 23.43 -10.53
CA THR A 475 16.08 24.52 -11.51
C THR A 475 15.50 24.06 -12.84
N PRO A 476 14.64 24.87 -13.50
CA PRO A 476 14.14 24.54 -14.84
C PRO A 476 15.28 24.31 -15.83
N ARG A 477 15.15 23.27 -16.64
CA ARG A 477 16.07 22.96 -17.74
C ARG A 477 15.75 23.79 -18.99
N ALA A 478 14.48 24.13 -19.18
CA ALA A 478 14.02 25.10 -20.17
C ALA A 478 12.76 25.82 -19.64
N GLN A 479 12.47 26.99 -20.23
CA GLN A 479 11.29 27.79 -19.87
C GLN A 479 10.81 28.63 -21.07
N ASN A 480 9.51 28.92 -21.11
CA ASN A 480 8.88 29.85 -22.03
C ASN A 480 7.70 30.52 -21.32
N GLY A 481 7.77 31.84 -21.13
CA GLY A 481 6.79 32.54 -20.29
C GLY A 481 6.77 31.98 -18.86
N GLU A 482 5.60 31.57 -18.39
CA GLU A 482 5.43 30.93 -17.08
C GLU A 482 5.71 29.43 -17.12
N GLN A 483 5.67 28.80 -18.29
CA GLN A 483 5.90 27.37 -18.45
C GLN A 483 7.37 27.01 -18.21
N ARG A 484 7.57 25.94 -17.45
CA ARG A 484 8.89 25.43 -17.06
C ARG A 484 8.93 23.93 -17.35
N LEU A 485 10.07 23.46 -17.86
CA LEU A 485 10.39 22.04 -18.01
C LEU A 485 11.54 21.73 -17.06
N TYR A 486 11.32 20.78 -16.16
CA TYR A 486 12.30 20.23 -15.24
C TYR A 486 12.67 18.83 -15.70
N ALA A 487 13.94 18.50 -15.59
CA ALA A 487 14.40 17.15 -15.84
C ALA A 487 15.70 16.87 -15.09
N GLU A 488 15.80 15.66 -14.55
CA GLU A 488 16.98 15.20 -13.84
C GLU A 488 17.22 13.71 -14.07
N GLN A 489 18.48 13.35 -14.26
CA GLN A 489 18.91 11.96 -14.25
C GLN A 489 19.42 11.58 -12.86
N ARG A 490 18.96 10.43 -12.37
CA ARG A 490 19.42 9.83 -11.11
C ARG A 490 19.65 8.34 -11.34
N GLY A 491 20.93 7.98 -11.56
CA GLY A 491 21.28 6.62 -11.99
C GLY A 491 20.64 6.30 -13.34
N GLU A 492 19.83 5.26 -13.39
CA GLU A 492 19.11 4.82 -14.60
C GLU A 492 17.77 5.53 -14.81
N TRP A 493 17.31 6.32 -13.84
CA TRP A 493 16.02 7.01 -13.91
C TRP A 493 16.14 8.37 -14.57
N LEU A 494 15.13 8.69 -15.38
CA LEU A 494 14.85 10.05 -15.86
C LEU A 494 13.56 10.53 -15.21
N CYS A 495 13.66 11.61 -14.43
CA CYS A 495 12.51 12.29 -13.82
C CYS A 495 12.23 13.58 -14.59
N VAL A 496 10.98 13.84 -14.93
CA VAL A 496 10.54 15.04 -15.67
C VAL A 496 9.33 15.67 -15.02
N ALA A 497 9.25 17.00 -15.09
CA ALA A 497 8.07 17.75 -14.66
C ALA A 497 7.86 18.98 -15.53
N ALA A 498 6.60 19.41 -15.65
CA ALA A 498 6.23 20.69 -16.22
C ALA A 498 5.05 21.30 -15.45
N LEU A 499 4.81 22.61 -15.62
CA LEU A 499 3.60 23.19 -15.04
C LEU A 499 2.35 22.71 -15.80
N ALA A 500 1.23 22.58 -15.09
CA ALA A 500 -0.10 22.42 -15.64
C ALA A 500 -0.99 23.54 -15.10
N ARG A 501 -1.69 24.26 -15.98
CA ARG A 501 -2.52 25.41 -15.55
C ARG A 501 -3.74 24.97 -14.73
N ASP A 502 -3.96 25.70 -13.64
CA ASP A 502 -5.12 25.77 -12.72
C ASP A 502 -5.82 24.48 -12.25
N THR A 503 -5.95 24.37 -10.92
CA THR A 503 -6.16 23.15 -10.13
C THR A 503 -7.63 22.87 -9.79
N ALA A 504 -8.56 23.24 -10.67
CA ALA A 504 -9.99 23.07 -10.40
C ALA A 504 -10.85 22.72 -11.62
N VAL A 505 -10.49 23.20 -12.81
CA VAL A 505 -11.03 22.77 -14.10
C VAL A 505 -9.92 22.97 -15.11
N THR A 506 -9.29 21.89 -15.53
CA THR A 506 -8.31 21.94 -16.61
C THR A 506 -9.03 22.38 -17.90
N THR A 507 -8.36 23.17 -18.73
CA THR A 507 -8.90 23.63 -20.04
C THR A 507 -7.99 23.28 -21.19
N HIS A 508 -6.89 22.59 -20.89
CA HIS A 508 -5.84 22.23 -21.81
C HIS A 508 -5.26 20.86 -21.44
N ASP A 509 -4.86 20.11 -22.46
CA ASP A 509 -4.08 18.89 -22.31
C ASP A 509 -2.60 19.23 -22.33
N VAL A 510 -1.82 18.60 -21.45
CA VAL A 510 -0.38 18.83 -21.34
C VAL A 510 0.37 17.55 -21.65
N PHE A 511 1.37 17.66 -22.53
CA PHE A 511 2.24 16.56 -22.89
C PHE A 511 3.71 16.93 -22.63
N ILE A 512 4.46 16.02 -22.02
CA ILE A 512 5.93 16.04 -22.01
C ILE A 512 6.41 14.93 -22.94
N TYR A 513 6.94 15.31 -24.11
CA TYR A 513 7.51 14.39 -25.09
C TYR A 513 8.96 14.06 -24.76
N VAL A 514 9.33 12.79 -24.90
CA VAL A 514 10.66 12.25 -24.63
C VAL A 514 11.16 11.48 -25.84
N ALA A 515 12.36 11.82 -26.32
CA ALA A 515 12.98 11.15 -27.46
C ALA A 515 14.48 10.95 -27.23
N ARG A 516 15.04 9.80 -27.59
CA ARG A 516 16.50 9.62 -27.72
C ARG A 516 17.06 10.57 -28.76
N ALA A 517 16.34 10.69 -29.88
CA ALA A 517 16.60 11.64 -30.94
C ALA A 517 15.26 12.02 -31.62
N PRO A 518 14.89 13.31 -31.66
CA PRO A 518 13.67 13.74 -32.34
C PRO A 518 13.72 13.40 -33.83
N GLY A 519 12.74 12.62 -34.31
CA GLY A 519 12.67 12.17 -35.69
C GLY A 519 11.88 13.11 -36.60
N ALA A 520 11.40 12.59 -37.74
CA ALA A 520 10.51 13.35 -38.62
C ALA A 520 9.22 13.76 -37.87
N VAL A 521 8.67 14.92 -38.23
CA VAL A 521 7.38 15.38 -37.68
C VAL A 521 6.28 14.42 -38.06
N ARG A 522 5.51 13.98 -37.06
CA ARG A 522 4.28 13.20 -37.21
C ARG A 522 3.08 13.95 -36.66
N GLN A 523 1.89 13.42 -36.90
CA GLN A 523 0.66 13.94 -36.31
C GLN A 523 0.78 13.93 -34.78
N THR A 524 0.32 15.01 -34.14
CA THR A 524 0.25 15.09 -32.67
C THR A 524 -0.69 14.02 -32.12
N ASN A 525 -0.42 13.53 -30.92
CA ASN A 525 -1.25 12.56 -30.23
C ASN A 525 -2.69 13.07 -30.00
N TRP A 526 -3.64 12.16 -29.76
CA TRP A 526 -5.06 12.46 -29.48
C TRP A 526 -5.75 13.37 -30.50
N LEU A 527 -5.34 13.26 -31.77
CA LEU A 527 -5.87 14.07 -32.88
C LEU A 527 -5.77 15.59 -32.63
N LYS A 528 -4.77 16.05 -31.87
CA LYS A 528 -4.50 17.48 -31.71
C LYS A 528 -3.97 18.09 -33.01
N ALA A 529 -4.16 19.40 -33.16
CA ALA A 529 -3.72 20.09 -34.37
C ALA A 529 -2.19 20.21 -34.44
N GLY A 530 -1.68 20.30 -35.68
CA GLY A 530 -0.25 20.42 -35.95
C GLY A 530 0.48 19.08 -35.96
N GLY A 531 1.78 19.12 -35.64
CA GLY A 531 2.59 17.93 -35.52
C GLY A 531 3.66 18.07 -34.45
N VAL A 532 4.29 16.95 -34.11
CA VAL A 532 5.42 16.89 -33.18
C VAL A 532 6.48 15.97 -33.79
N ALA A 533 7.75 16.37 -33.73
CA ALA A 533 8.88 15.52 -34.10
C ALA A 533 8.79 14.18 -33.37
N ALA A 534 9.03 13.06 -34.08
CA ALA A 534 8.81 11.74 -33.51
C ALA A 534 9.48 11.57 -32.13
N TRP A 535 8.70 11.06 -31.19
CA TRP A 535 9.07 10.82 -29.79
C TRP A 535 9.08 9.31 -29.52
N ASP A 536 9.85 8.88 -28.51
CA ASP A 536 9.81 7.50 -28.02
C ASP A 536 8.67 7.31 -27.00
N PHE A 537 8.50 8.28 -26.09
CA PHE A 537 7.46 8.26 -25.04
C PHE A 537 6.88 9.66 -24.80
N PHE A 538 5.70 9.73 -24.18
CA PHE A 538 5.17 10.98 -23.65
C PHE A 538 4.44 10.79 -22.32
N LEU A 539 4.57 11.77 -21.45
CA LEU A 539 3.78 11.91 -20.23
C LEU A 539 2.60 12.84 -20.53
N ALA A 540 1.39 12.38 -20.28
CA ALA A 540 0.16 13.11 -20.59
C ALA A 540 -0.63 13.47 -19.34
N ARG A 541 -1.28 14.63 -19.37
CA ARG A 541 -2.38 15.02 -18.49
C ARG A 541 -3.54 15.50 -19.34
N GLU A 542 -4.68 14.86 -19.20
CA GLU A 542 -5.91 15.29 -19.86
C GLU A 542 -6.62 16.40 -19.08
N GLY A 543 -7.14 17.35 -19.84
CA GLY A 543 -7.74 18.57 -19.38
C GLY A 543 -9.27 18.54 -19.22
N ALA A 544 -9.94 17.41 -19.44
CA ALA A 544 -11.41 17.32 -19.41
C ALA A 544 -11.90 16.45 -18.23
N GLY A 545 -12.39 17.07 -17.14
CA GLY A 545 -13.17 16.37 -16.10
C GLY A 545 -12.65 16.49 -14.66
N THR A 546 -13.40 15.94 -13.70
CA THR A 546 -13.17 16.04 -12.24
C THR A 546 -12.09 15.07 -11.72
N GLY A 547 -11.10 14.70 -12.54
CA GLY A 547 -10.12 13.68 -12.19
C GLY A 547 -8.93 13.59 -13.15
N SER A 548 -8.20 14.69 -13.36
CA SER A 548 -6.99 14.69 -14.20
C SER A 548 -5.92 13.76 -13.61
N GLN A 549 -5.65 12.63 -14.27
CA GLN A 549 -4.54 11.73 -13.97
C GLN A 549 -3.37 12.01 -14.91
N ASN A 550 -2.15 11.66 -14.48
CA ASN A 550 -0.96 11.68 -15.32
C ASN A 550 -0.65 10.25 -15.76
N TRP A 551 -0.32 10.02 -17.03
CA TRP A 551 0.11 8.68 -17.48
C TRP A 551 1.21 8.74 -18.54
N TRP A 552 2.02 7.68 -18.61
CA TRP A 552 3.00 7.49 -19.66
C TRP A 552 2.40 6.66 -20.80
N SER A 553 2.65 7.10 -22.02
CA SER A 553 2.31 6.39 -23.24
C SER A 553 3.52 6.34 -24.17
N ASP A 554 3.59 5.31 -24.99
CA ASP A 554 4.62 5.19 -26.01
C ASP A 554 4.29 5.98 -27.29
N ALA A 555 5.07 5.73 -28.34
CA ALA A 555 4.91 6.36 -29.64
C ALA A 555 3.64 5.94 -30.39
N GLU A 556 3.00 4.83 -30.02
CA GLU A 556 1.79 4.26 -30.62
C GLU A 556 0.52 4.60 -29.81
N GLU A 557 0.70 5.38 -28.72
CA GLU A 557 -0.34 5.73 -27.73
C GLU A 557 -0.78 4.56 -26.84
N ASP A 558 -0.04 3.45 -26.83
CA ASP A 558 -0.25 2.37 -25.87
C ASP A 558 0.23 2.83 -24.48
N ILE A 559 -0.58 2.59 -23.45
CA ILE A 559 -0.28 2.99 -22.07
C ILE A 559 0.88 2.12 -21.58
N TYR A 560 2.01 2.75 -21.26
CA TYR A 560 3.27 2.07 -21.03
C TYR A 560 3.53 1.94 -19.52
N LEU A 561 3.03 0.86 -18.91
CA LEU A 561 3.06 0.64 -17.45
C LEU A 561 4.32 -0.08 -16.92
N ARG A 562 5.28 -0.47 -17.77
CA ARG A 562 6.40 -1.36 -17.36
C ARG A 562 7.67 -0.66 -16.85
N VAL A 563 7.69 0.67 -16.74
CA VAL A 563 8.92 1.45 -16.44
C VAL A 563 8.73 2.63 -15.48
N SER A 564 7.51 2.92 -15.02
CA SER A 564 7.17 4.19 -14.36
C SER A 564 6.54 4.04 -12.97
N ARG A 565 6.81 5.01 -12.09
CA ARG A 565 6.08 5.21 -10.82
C ARG A 565 4.93 6.22 -11.02
N PHE A 566 3.77 5.98 -10.40
CA PHE A 566 2.60 6.87 -10.40
C PHE A 566 2.15 7.24 -8.98
N PRO A 567 1.54 8.43 -8.78
CA PRO A 567 0.49 8.62 -7.78
C PRO A 567 -0.85 8.11 -8.33
N HIS A 568 -1.62 7.44 -7.46
CA HIS A 568 -2.95 6.89 -7.74
C HIS A 568 -4.10 7.89 -7.50
N ALA A 569 -3.83 9.20 -7.44
CA ALA A 569 -4.90 10.19 -7.18
C ALA A 569 -4.67 11.49 -7.92
N ALA A 570 -5.79 12.09 -8.38
CA ALA A 570 -5.84 13.38 -9.06
C ALA A 570 -5.14 14.46 -8.22
N VAL A 571 -3.94 14.87 -8.65
CA VAL A 571 -3.22 15.90 -7.91
C VAL A 571 -3.65 17.29 -8.38
N ASN A 572 -4.29 18.02 -7.46
CA ASN A 572 -4.52 19.46 -7.51
C ASN A 572 -3.24 20.29 -7.34
N GLY A 573 -2.09 19.76 -7.78
CA GLY A 573 -0.85 20.50 -7.89
C GLY A 573 -0.70 20.92 -9.35
N GLY A 574 -0.47 22.20 -9.62
CA GLY A 574 -0.27 22.75 -10.96
C GLY A 574 1.01 22.27 -11.66
N ILE A 575 1.43 21.03 -11.43
CA ILE A 575 2.60 20.34 -11.96
C ILE A 575 2.16 18.99 -12.51
N ILE A 576 2.52 18.70 -13.76
CA ILE A 576 2.55 17.35 -14.34
C ILE A 576 3.97 16.81 -14.16
N GLU A 577 4.10 15.60 -13.63
CA GLU A 577 5.41 14.98 -13.40
C GLU A 577 5.34 13.46 -13.48
N GLY A 578 6.50 12.86 -13.77
CA GLY A 578 6.64 11.44 -13.93
C GLY A 578 8.10 11.04 -14.02
N ALA A 579 8.37 9.76 -13.78
CA ALA A 579 9.70 9.20 -13.91
C ALA A 579 9.63 7.82 -14.58
N PHE A 580 10.67 7.48 -15.34
CA PHE A 580 10.82 6.16 -15.91
C PHE A 580 12.28 5.68 -15.92
N ASN A 581 12.50 4.36 -15.89
CA ASN A 581 13.83 3.76 -15.98
C ASN A 581 14.28 3.66 -17.46
N MET A 582 15.39 4.30 -17.79
CA MET A 582 15.91 4.39 -19.16
C MET A 582 16.49 3.08 -19.69
N VAL A 583 17.05 2.23 -18.82
CA VAL A 583 17.63 0.94 -19.22
C VAL A 583 16.52 -0.05 -19.57
N GLN A 584 15.46 -0.09 -18.77
CA GLN A 584 14.27 -0.89 -19.09
C GLN A 584 13.59 -0.37 -20.37
N ALA A 585 13.48 0.95 -20.53
CA ALA A 585 12.80 1.55 -21.68
C ALA A 585 13.59 1.43 -23.00
N TRP A 586 14.92 1.50 -22.95
CA TRP A 586 15.77 1.61 -24.15
C TRP A 586 16.89 0.56 -24.24
N GLY A 587 16.96 -0.38 -23.30
CA GLY A 587 18.02 -1.39 -23.19
C GLY A 587 19.36 -0.86 -22.65
N ALA A 588 19.55 0.46 -22.60
CA ALA A 588 20.72 1.14 -22.04
C ALA A 588 20.42 2.62 -21.81
N ILE A 589 21.21 3.29 -20.97
CA ILE A 589 21.18 4.76 -20.85
C ILE A 589 21.75 5.36 -22.15
N PRO A 590 20.97 6.13 -22.93
CA PRO A 590 21.48 6.78 -24.12
C PRO A 590 22.44 7.92 -23.74
N PRO A 591 23.33 8.36 -24.65
CA PRO A 591 24.25 9.46 -24.36
C PRO A 591 23.55 10.81 -24.10
N SER A 592 22.31 10.95 -24.57
CA SER A 592 21.48 12.12 -24.36
C SER A 592 20.00 11.75 -24.49
N VAL A 593 19.14 12.60 -23.94
CA VAL A 593 17.69 12.58 -24.15
C VAL A 593 17.21 13.95 -24.59
N SER A 594 16.19 13.99 -25.43
CA SER A 594 15.55 15.19 -25.93
C SER A 594 14.14 15.31 -25.39
N LEU A 595 13.79 16.49 -24.86
CA LEU A 595 12.53 16.75 -24.17
C LEU A 595 11.80 17.97 -24.75
N ALA A 596 10.48 17.89 -24.88
CA ALA A 596 9.65 19.04 -25.21
C ALA A 596 8.33 18.98 -24.44
N VAL A 597 7.74 20.14 -24.15
CA VAL A 597 6.43 20.29 -23.54
C VAL A 597 5.51 20.98 -24.52
N GLY A 598 4.31 20.43 -24.69
CA GLY A 598 3.23 21.04 -25.46
C GLY A 598 1.95 21.11 -24.64
N GLU A 599 1.29 22.26 -24.69
CA GLU A 599 -0.03 22.48 -24.09
C GLU A 599 -1.03 22.74 -25.22
N TYR A 600 -2.12 21.96 -25.25
CA TYR A 600 -3.10 21.96 -26.34
C TYR A 600 -4.50 22.21 -25.79
N GLY A 601 -5.38 22.83 -26.59
CA GLY A 601 -6.80 22.87 -26.24
C GLY A 601 -7.39 21.46 -26.04
N THR A 602 -8.33 21.29 -25.10
CA THR A 602 -8.94 19.99 -24.75
C THR A 602 -9.74 19.35 -25.89
N ASP A 603 -10.32 20.16 -26.78
CA ASP A 603 -11.12 19.64 -27.89
C ASP A 603 -10.29 18.79 -28.87
N ILE A 604 -10.95 17.89 -29.60
CA ILE A 604 -10.36 17.24 -30.78
C ILE A 604 -9.93 18.33 -31.76
N GLY A 605 -8.69 18.26 -32.25
CA GLY A 605 -8.11 19.34 -33.07
C GLY A 605 -7.69 20.58 -32.30
N GLY A 606 -7.65 20.54 -30.96
CA GLY A 606 -7.10 21.61 -30.13
C GLY A 606 -5.69 22.00 -30.56
N ALA A 607 -5.44 23.31 -30.68
CA ALA A 607 -4.16 23.85 -31.15
C ALA A 607 -3.15 23.97 -30.01
N LEU A 608 -1.86 23.76 -30.35
CA LEU A 608 -0.73 24.05 -29.48
C LEU A 608 -0.72 25.54 -29.08
N ASP A 609 -0.60 25.85 -27.79
CA ASP A 609 -0.35 27.22 -27.34
C ASP A 609 1.15 27.54 -27.42
N PRO A 610 1.60 28.36 -28.38
CA PRO A 610 3.03 28.68 -28.54
C PRO A 610 3.62 29.50 -27.38
N ARG A 611 2.78 30.00 -26.45
CA ARG A 611 3.23 30.67 -25.21
C ARG A 611 3.62 29.67 -24.12
N HIS A 612 3.16 28.42 -24.23
CA HIS A 612 3.38 27.33 -23.26
C HIS A 612 4.11 26.13 -23.85
N GLN A 613 4.55 26.22 -25.11
CA GLN A 613 5.53 25.29 -25.65
C GLN A 613 6.90 25.52 -24.99
N VAL A 614 7.55 24.46 -24.50
CA VAL A 614 8.91 24.53 -23.94
C VAL A 614 9.79 23.42 -24.53
N PRO A 615 10.96 23.73 -25.12
CA PRO A 615 11.50 25.06 -25.44
C PRO A 615 10.58 25.98 -26.26
N ALA A 616 10.84 27.29 -26.19
CA ALA A 616 10.04 28.28 -26.92
C ALA A 616 10.09 28.02 -28.44
N ALA A 617 8.92 28.13 -29.08
CA ALA A 617 8.78 27.90 -30.52
C ALA A 617 9.73 28.80 -31.34
N VAL A 618 10.51 28.15 -32.21
CA VAL A 618 11.38 28.76 -33.21
C VAL A 618 10.55 29.22 -34.41
N PHE A 619 9.62 28.38 -34.88
CA PHE A 619 8.87 28.63 -36.12
C PHE A 619 7.44 29.13 -35.90
N ARG A 620 6.86 28.93 -34.71
CA ARG A 620 5.50 29.37 -34.33
C ARG A 620 4.42 28.94 -35.34
N ASN A 621 4.60 27.77 -35.96
CA ASN A 621 3.70 27.20 -36.96
C ASN A 621 2.69 26.20 -36.37
N GLY A 622 2.62 26.10 -35.03
CA GLY A 622 1.76 25.14 -34.32
C GLY A 622 2.29 23.70 -34.36
N THR A 623 3.56 23.50 -34.70
CA THR A 623 4.25 22.21 -34.73
C THR A 623 5.47 22.28 -33.82
N ILE A 624 5.75 21.22 -33.06
CA ILE A 624 7.00 21.09 -32.29
C ILE A 624 8.02 20.36 -33.16
N GLY A 625 8.95 21.09 -33.77
CA GLY A 625 9.98 20.52 -34.65
C GLY A 625 11.19 19.94 -33.89
N PRO A 626 12.09 19.17 -34.55
CA PRO A 626 13.28 18.58 -33.91
C PRO A 626 14.17 19.61 -33.20
N GLU A 627 14.31 20.80 -33.79
CA GLU A 627 15.03 21.96 -33.25
C GLU A 627 14.34 22.64 -32.06
N GLU A 628 13.11 22.25 -31.75
CA GLU A 628 12.31 22.78 -30.64
C GLU A 628 12.26 21.80 -29.45
N PHE A 629 13.14 20.78 -29.43
CA PHE A 629 13.41 19.93 -28.27
C PHE A 629 14.66 20.40 -27.51
N LEU A 630 14.62 20.25 -26.19
CA LEU A 630 15.78 20.41 -25.32
C LEU A 630 16.56 19.10 -25.24
N THR A 631 17.80 19.06 -25.76
CA THR A 631 18.69 17.91 -25.58
C THR A 631 19.51 18.03 -24.30
N LEU A 632 19.40 17.04 -23.42
CA LEU A 632 20.14 16.91 -22.17
C LEU A 632 21.16 15.77 -22.29
N PRO A 633 22.45 15.99 -21.95
CA PRO A 633 23.41 14.91 -21.86
C PRO A 633 23.12 14.03 -20.64
N LEU A 634 23.33 12.73 -20.77
CA LEU A 634 23.16 11.75 -19.71
C LEU A 634 24.50 11.09 -19.35
N SER A 635 24.67 10.77 -18.07
CA SER A 635 25.84 10.07 -17.54
C SER A 635 25.65 8.55 -17.61
N THR A 636 26.69 7.82 -18.01
CA THR A 636 26.72 6.34 -17.98
C THR A 636 27.34 5.78 -16.68
N VAL A 637 27.66 6.64 -15.71
CA VAL A 637 28.39 6.23 -14.50
C VAL A 637 27.46 5.53 -13.51
N VAL A 638 27.68 4.22 -13.32
CA VAL A 638 27.19 3.43 -12.18
C VAL A 638 27.74 4.05 -10.89
N PRO A 639 26.95 4.25 -9.81
CA PRO A 639 27.44 4.87 -8.59
C PRO A 639 28.69 4.17 -8.07
N SER A 640 29.81 4.88 -8.08
CA SER A 640 31.07 4.44 -7.50
C SER A 640 30.88 4.18 -6.00
N GLY A 641 31.14 2.94 -5.60
CA GLY A 641 30.96 2.45 -4.25
C GLY A 641 31.82 3.16 -3.19
N LEU A 642 31.39 2.95 -1.94
CA LEU A 642 32.19 2.78 -0.73
C LEU A 642 33.59 3.44 -0.76
N VAL A 643 33.71 4.62 -0.16
CA VAL A 643 34.99 5.07 0.41
C VAL A 643 34.84 5.04 1.93
N ILE A 644 35.34 3.96 2.52
CA ILE A 644 35.72 3.93 3.93
C ILE A 644 37.01 4.74 4.03
N GLY A 645 37.02 5.81 4.79
CA GLY A 645 38.19 6.63 5.04
C GLY A 645 38.16 7.14 6.47
N GLU A 646 39.04 6.57 7.29
CA GLU A 646 39.37 7.00 8.65
C GLU A 646 39.89 8.45 8.66
N GLU A 647 39.36 9.28 9.56
CA GLU A 647 40.10 9.97 10.64
C GLU A 647 39.12 10.54 11.67
#